data_AF-A0A9N8YP54-F1
#
_entry.id   AF-A0A9N8YP54-F1
#
_cell.length_a   1.000
_cell.length_b   1.000
_cell.length_c   1.000
_cell.angle_alpha   90.00
_cell.angle_beta   90.00
_cell.angle_gamma   90.00
#
_symmetry.space_group_name_H-M   'P 1'
#
loop_
_entity.id
_entity.type
_entity.pdbx_description
1 polymer ?
#
loop_
_entity_poly.entity_id
_entity_poly.type
_entity_poly.pdbx_seq_one_letter_code
_entity_poly.pdbx_strand_id
1 'polypeptide(L)'
;MVVEKSSEGVVIVNYEALANISEILTAIEEAFGSHPHCLGLLLVKNLPAEYMEMRLRLLRLASVFASLPDDIKEKFVDAESQYNYGWSCGKELMNGKLDFLKGSYYGNPLLDTPIVTKEQREKFPFYCHPNIWPTEYLPEFEDAFKKFGIFIIEVGKKVAKCCDAFERVITESQIHKARLLHYFPIKKKTIQEDDDDNDKQDTWCGWHIDHSCLTGLTSAMYIDERDRNRAEIKNPDPSAGLYVATRDGTIKKINVPKDCLAFQMGEAMQVASNGAVVATRHMVKGISRSSNGDNTDGVPFDVVSRNTFAVFMQPSLEERVGDVTFGEFSGKVSCRSLNFFESRNCYVVQIMPSDINLIDSSIAAVIARLYTHPIDTIRVRYQTTPRGTKFKHLIPTLSIPKLYRGFPVAATFSIPAVSTYLYVYDSTKHLLSDKLGLSKDRVWNHALSGVAAEVISGVFWTPMEVLKSKLQYSTAYTPTQILEVVNNEFVKKNMPLPELAPPPPVDLNVTRSTLTLSREILETEGIKGFYRGYWLTLAVFVPQTVIYFVIYEKLKARGAKSDAEKIKRIEEFSNIQHYDRYGLPRKPAPKVHPHVALAFSSYFIYSAIASAIAASISNVVDVVKTRWQVTYKNEENIKSPLQIIKNLYMHEGGIFAFGRGMIARVAWAVPATSLSMAVFEVLKELRRKRALELEENSIS
;
A
#
# COMPACT_ATOMS: atom_id res chain seq x y z
N MET A 1 -15.48 12.42 -44.49
CA MET A 1 -15.86 12.18 -43.08
C MET A 1 -14.85 12.88 -42.21
N VAL A 2 -15.29 13.79 -41.35
CA VAL A 2 -14.41 14.64 -40.51
C VAL A 2 -13.85 13.85 -39.32
N VAL A 3 -14.58 12.81 -38.90
CA VAL A 3 -14.29 11.95 -37.74
C VAL A 3 -14.61 10.50 -38.08
N GLU A 4 -13.71 9.59 -37.73
CA GLU A 4 -13.84 8.14 -37.89
C GLU A 4 -13.45 7.43 -36.59
N LYS A 5 -13.66 6.11 -36.52
CA LYS A 5 -13.20 5.27 -35.41
C LYS A 5 -12.36 4.11 -35.93
N SER A 6 -11.27 3.81 -35.22
CA SER A 6 -10.50 2.60 -35.47
C SER A 6 -11.30 1.35 -35.07
N SER A 7 -10.86 0.17 -35.52
CA SER A 7 -11.43 -1.13 -35.11
C SER A 7 -11.47 -1.33 -33.60
N GLU A 8 -10.56 -0.70 -32.88
CA GLU A 8 -10.39 -0.77 -31.43
C GLU A 8 -11.24 0.27 -30.69
N GLY A 9 -11.88 1.19 -31.43
CA GLY A 9 -12.72 2.27 -30.92
C GLY A 9 -11.97 3.57 -30.62
N VAL A 10 -10.78 3.78 -31.19
CA VAL A 10 -10.04 5.06 -31.05
C VAL A 10 -10.65 6.08 -32.00
N VAL A 11 -10.89 7.29 -31.52
CA VAL A 11 -11.38 8.39 -32.34
C VAL A 11 -10.27 8.89 -33.26
N ILE A 12 -10.58 9.02 -34.54
CA ILE A 12 -9.67 9.48 -35.59
C ILE A 12 -10.22 10.78 -36.18
N VAL A 13 -9.41 11.84 -36.19
CA VAL A 13 -9.78 13.16 -36.70
C VAL A 13 -8.80 13.57 -37.80
N ASN A 14 -9.31 14.21 -38.85
CA ASN A 14 -8.45 14.75 -39.90
C ASN A 14 -7.68 15.97 -39.40
N TYR A 15 -6.42 16.12 -39.80
CA TYR A 15 -5.59 17.27 -39.44
C TYR A 15 -6.25 18.61 -39.76
N GLU A 16 -6.87 18.75 -40.94
CA GLU A 16 -7.58 19.96 -41.36
C GLU A 16 -8.81 20.28 -40.48
N ALA A 17 -9.46 19.25 -39.92
CA ALA A 17 -10.62 19.41 -39.07
C ALA A 17 -10.29 20.06 -37.72
N LEU A 18 -9.02 20.00 -37.28
CA LEU A 18 -8.54 20.68 -36.08
C LEU A 18 -8.63 22.22 -36.17
N ALA A 19 -8.89 22.77 -37.36
CA ALA A 19 -9.14 24.20 -37.54
C ALA A 19 -10.59 24.60 -37.20
N ASN A 20 -11.55 23.66 -37.20
CA ASN A 20 -12.96 23.92 -36.97
C ASN A 20 -13.48 23.20 -35.72
N ILE A 21 -13.28 23.84 -34.56
CA ILE A 21 -13.64 23.31 -33.24
C ILE A 21 -15.09 22.81 -33.18
N SER A 22 -16.02 23.55 -33.80
CA SER A 22 -17.46 23.23 -33.76
C SER A 22 -17.80 21.86 -34.38
N GLU A 23 -17.01 21.40 -35.35
CA GLU A 23 -17.24 20.13 -36.05
C GLU A 23 -16.65 18.91 -35.32
N ILE A 24 -15.68 19.14 -34.43
CA ILE A 24 -14.92 18.05 -33.77
C ILE A 24 -15.09 18.00 -32.26
N LEU A 25 -15.84 18.93 -31.65
CA LEU A 25 -16.04 18.97 -30.20
C LEU A 25 -16.57 17.65 -29.63
N THR A 26 -17.56 17.04 -30.29
CA THR A 26 -18.10 15.73 -29.89
C THR A 26 -17.05 14.62 -30.01
N ALA A 27 -16.16 14.70 -31.00
CA ALA A 27 -15.07 13.74 -31.17
C ALA A 27 -13.99 13.89 -30.10
N ILE A 28 -13.68 15.13 -29.69
CA ILE A 28 -12.77 15.44 -28.60
C ILE A 28 -13.32 14.92 -27.26
N GLU A 29 -14.61 15.14 -26.99
CA GLU A 29 -15.29 14.62 -25.81
C GLU A 29 -15.29 13.08 -25.80
N GLU A 30 -15.51 12.43 -26.95
CA GLU A 30 -15.45 10.98 -27.05
C GLU A 30 -14.01 10.43 -26.91
N ALA A 31 -13.00 11.17 -27.36
CA ALA A 31 -11.61 10.75 -27.25
C ALA A 31 -11.06 10.90 -25.82
N PHE A 32 -11.30 12.06 -25.19
CA PHE A 32 -10.64 12.48 -23.95
C PHE A 32 -11.55 12.60 -22.73
N GLY A 33 -12.86 12.52 -22.92
CA GLY A 33 -13.83 12.67 -21.85
C GLY A 33 -13.78 11.56 -20.79
N SER A 34 -14.74 11.66 -19.87
CA SER A 34 -14.87 10.78 -18.71
C SER A 34 -15.84 9.61 -18.92
N HIS A 35 -16.35 9.40 -20.15
CA HIS A 35 -17.25 8.28 -20.43
C HIS A 35 -16.55 6.92 -20.21
N PRO A 36 -17.27 5.87 -19.78
CA PRO A 36 -16.71 4.56 -19.47
C PRO A 36 -15.85 3.94 -20.58
N HIS A 37 -16.24 4.18 -21.84
CA HIS A 37 -15.58 3.63 -23.02
C HIS A 37 -14.52 4.56 -23.63
N CYS A 38 -14.31 5.76 -23.07
CA CYS A 38 -13.24 6.65 -23.51
C CYS A 38 -11.88 6.00 -23.28
N LEU A 39 -11.03 6.09 -24.29
CA LEU A 39 -9.66 5.58 -24.22
C LEU A 39 -8.68 6.63 -23.68
N GLY A 40 -9.03 7.91 -23.70
CA GLY A 40 -8.06 8.99 -23.43
C GLY A 40 -7.11 9.24 -24.60
N LEU A 41 -7.45 8.71 -25.79
CA LEU A 41 -6.58 8.70 -26.95
C LEU A 41 -7.31 9.25 -28.17
N LEU A 42 -6.63 10.15 -28.89
CA LEU A 42 -7.06 10.71 -30.17
C LEU A 42 -6.01 10.39 -31.24
N LEU A 43 -6.43 9.98 -32.43
CA LEU A 43 -5.55 9.87 -33.60
C LEU A 43 -5.82 11.03 -34.55
N VAL A 44 -4.75 11.68 -35.01
CA VAL A 44 -4.80 12.69 -36.05
C VAL A 44 -4.25 12.09 -37.33
N LYS A 45 -5.07 12.04 -38.38
CA LYS A 45 -4.73 11.50 -39.71
C LYS A 45 -4.66 12.59 -40.77
N ASN A 46 -4.21 12.24 -41.98
CA ASN A 46 -4.00 13.18 -43.10
C ASN A 46 -3.06 14.33 -42.71
N LEU A 47 -1.97 13.98 -42.01
CA LEU A 47 -0.93 14.92 -41.65
C LEU A 47 -0.18 15.42 -42.90
N PRO A 48 0.48 16.59 -42.85
CA PRO A 48 1.38 17.06 -43.89
C PRO A 48 2.35 15.98 -44.39
N ALA A 49 2.67 16.00 -45.69
CA ALA A 49 3.44 14.95 -46.35
C ALA A 49 4.84 14.74 -45.72
N GLU A 50 5.42 15.79 -45.14
CA GLU A 50 6.74 15.73 -44.47
C GLU A 50 6.73 14.87 -43.20
N TYR A 51 5.55 14.60 -42.60
CA TYR A 51 5.43 13.82 -41.36
C TYR A 51 6.10 12.45 -41.46
N MET A 52 5.85 11.74 -42.56
CA MET A 52 6.39 10.40 -42.77
C MET A 52 7.92 10.41 -42.89
N GLU A 53 8.46 11.41 -43.58
CA GLU A 53 9.90 11.59 -43.74
C GLU A 53 10.56 11.91 -42.40
N MET A 54 10.01 12.86 -41.64
CA MET A 54 10.51 13.22 -40.30
C MET A 54 10.47 12.03 -39.33
N ARG A 55 9.37 11.26 -39.34
CA ARG A 55 9.22 10.04 -38.53
C ARG A 55 10.31 9.03 -38.86
N LEU A 56 10.46 8.67 -40.13
CA LEU A 56 11.45 7.68 -40.56
C LEU A 56 12.88 8.15 -40.27
N ARG A 57 13.18 9.43 -40.51
CA ARG A 57 14.50 10.01 -40.25
C ARG A 57 14.86 9.91 -38.77
N LEU A 58 14.03 10.42 -37.85
CA LEU A 58 14.38 10.42 -36.42
C LEU A 58 14.38 9.02 -35.81
N LEU A 59 13.38 8.18 -36.13
CA LEU A 59 13.28 6.84 -35.52
C LEU A 59 14.40 5.91 -35.97
N ARG A 60 15.00 6.11 -37.15
CA ARG A 60 16.24 5.41 -37.54
C ARG A 60 17.43 5.84 -36.70
N LEU A 61 17.57 7.14 -36.49
CA LEU A 61 18.66 7.71 -35.69
C LEU A 61 18.64 7.21 -34.25
N ALA A 62 17.48 6.82 -33.70
CA ALA A 62 17.40 6.16 -32.39
C ALA A 62 18.26 4.88 -32.33
N SER A 63 18.14 4.00 -33.33
CA SER A 63 18.96 2.78 -33.44
C SER A 63 20.42 3.09 -33.71
N VAL A 64 20.70 4.08 -34.56
CA VAL A 64 22.09 4.51 -34.84
C VAL A 64 22.77 4.98 -33.55
N PHE A 65 22.12 5.86 -32.79
CA PHE A 65 22.64 6.35 -31.52
C PHE A 65 22.81 5.22 -30.50
N ALA A 66 21.81 4.35 -30.36
CA ALA A 66 21.86 3.23 -29.42
C ALA A 66 22.99 2.21 -29.74
N SER A 67 23.37 2.12 -31.03
CA SER A 67 24.47 1.28 -31.51
C SER A 67 25.87 1.89 -31.30
N LEU A 68 25.96 3.16 -30.89
CA LEU A 68 27.25 3.77 -30.56
C LEU A 68 27.92 3.02 -29.39
N PRO A 69 29.26 2.99 -29.34
CA PRO A 69 30.03 2.49 -28.21
C PRO A 69 29.58 3.09 -26.86
N ASP A 70 29.61 2.28 -25.80
CA ASP A 70 29.13 2.68 -24.48
C ASP A 70 29.93 3.85 -23.89
N ASP A 71 31.24 3.93 -24.16
CA ASP A 71 32.11 5.04 -23.76
C ASP A 71 31.73 6.37 -24.43
N ILE A 72 31.15 6.31 -25.64
CA ILE A 72 30.62 7.49 -26.32
C ILE A 72 29.25 7.85 -25.75
N LYS A 73 28.36 6.86 -25.55
CA LYS A 73 27.01 7.10 -25.00
C LYS A 73 27.04 7.68 -23.59
N GLU A 74 27.98 7.26 -22.74
CA GLU A 74 28.11 7.79 -21.37
C GLU A 74 28.47 9.29 -21.34
N LYS A 75 29.10 9.84 -22.40
CA LYS A 75 29.35 11.29 -22.52
C LYS A 75 28.07 12.13 -22.59
N PHE A 76 26.97 11.49 -22.99
CA PHE A 76 25.65 12.12 -23.10
C PHE A 76 24.75 11.79 -21.91
N VAL A 77 25.25 11.07 -20.91
CA VAL A 77 24.50 10.78 -19.68
C VAL A 77 24.70 11.93 -18.70
N ASP A 78 23.60 12.50 -18.24
CA ASP A 78 23.63 13.64 -17.32
C ASP A 78 22.90 13.34 -16.02
N ALA A 79 23.66 13.23 -14.93
CA ALA A 79 23.13 12.95 -13.60
C ALA A 79 22.50 14.19 -12.95
N GLU A 80 22.95 15.40 -13.29
CA GLU A 80 22.45 16.66 -12.71
C GLU A 80 20.98 16.90 -13.08
N SER A 81 20.60 16.62 -14.33
CA SER A 81 19.21 16.61 -14.76
C SER A 81 18.41 15.38 -14.31
N GLN A 82 18.97 14.53 -13.46
CA GLN A 82 18.37 13.25 -13.07
C GLN A 82 18.09 12.36 -14.29
N TYR A 83 19.01 12.32 -15.26
CA TYR A 83 18.92 11.54 -16.50
C TYR A 83 17.75 11.92 -17.42
N ASN A 84 17.23 13.14 -17.32
CA ASN A 84 16.14 13.67 -18.15
C ASN A 84 16.60 14.60 -19.28
N TYR A 85 17.91 14.69 -19.53
CA TYR A 85 18.49 15.29 -20.73
C TYR A 85 19.63 14.40 -21.24
N GLY A 86 19.77 14.31 -22.56
CA GLY A 86 20.73 13.42 -23.18
C GLY A 86 20.31 11.95 -23.08
N TRP A 87 21.29 11.05 -22.96
CA TRP A 87 21.09 9.60 -22.97
C TRP A 87 20.79 9.03 -21.58
N SER A 88 19.85 8.10 -21.52
CA SER A 88 19.50 7.33 -20.33
C SER A 88 19.22 5.88 -20.70
N CYS A 89 20.00 4.94 -20.17
CA CYS A 89 19.83 3.50 -20.35
C CYS A 89 20.38 2.79 -19.11
N GLY A 90 19.60 1.88 -18.51
CA GLY A 90 20.02 1.22 -17.26
C GLY A 90 20.15 2.16 -16.06
N LYS A 91 19.56 3.36 -16.13
CA LYS A 91 19.47 4.33 -15.03
C LYS A 91 18.05 4.43 -14.46
N GLU A 92 17.05 4.00 -15.23
CA GLU A 92 15.66 3.85 -14.80
C GLU A 92 15.46 2.46 -14.17
N LEU A 93 14.76 2.38 -13.05
CA LEU A 93 14.39 1.11 -12.42
C LEU A 93 13.07 0.59 -13.04
N MET A 94 13.03 -0.68 -13.45
CA MET A 94 11.84 -1.41 -13.85
C MET A 94 11.73 -2.69 -13.03
N ASN A 95 10.61 -2.88 -12.31
CA ASN A 95 10.39 -3.98 -11.35
C ASN A 95 11.55 -4.19 -10.35
N GLY A 96 12.18 -3.11 -9.88
CA GLY A 96 13.29 -3.14 -8.91
C GLY A 96 14.64 -3.55 -9.50
N LYS A 97 14.74 -3.73 -10.82
CA LYS A 97 15.99 -3.98 -11.54
C LYS A 97 16.27 -2.82 -12.50
N LEU A 98 17.54 -2.51 -12.74
CA LEU A 98 17.91 -1.49 -13.72
C LEU A 98 17.45 -1.93 -15.12
N ASP A 99 16.73 -1.06 -15.81
CA ASP A 99 16.15 -1.33 -17.14
C ASP A 99 17.21 -1.12 -18.23
N PHE A 100 17.88 -2.22 -18.60
CA PHE A 100 18.83 -2.24 -19.72
C PHE A 100 18.16 -2.60 -21.06
N LEU A 101 16.85 -2.91 -21.07
CA LEU A 101 16.11 -3.29 -22.28
C LEU A 101 15.58 -2.07 -23.03
N LYS A 102 15.73 -0.88 -22.46
CA LYS A 102 15.23 0.38 -23.00
C LYS A 102 16.26 1.50 -22.83
N GLY A 103 16.61 2.11 -23.94
CA GLY A 103 17.31 3.38 -24.00
C GLY A 103 16.35 4.54 -24.27
N SER A 104 16.67 5.70 -23.73
CA SER A 104 15.89 6.93 -23.93
C SER A 104 16.82 8.11 -24.13
N TYR A 105 16.57 8.88 -25.19
CA TYR A 105 17.21 10.16 -25.41
C TYR A 105 16.22 11.29 -25.13
N TYR A 106 16.55 12.17 -24.20
CA TYR A 106 15.69 13.26 -23.77
C TYR A 106 16.23 14.61 -24.25
N GLY A 107 15.30 15.50 -24.63
CA GLY A 107 15.65 16.87 -24.99
C GLY A 107 14.42 17.75 -25.09
N ASN A 108 14.61 19.05 -24.96
CA ASN A 108 13.59 20.05 -25.24
C ASN A 108 13.65 20.43 -26.73
N PRO A 109 12.59 20.14 -27.51
CA PRO A 109 12.61 20.40 -28.95
C PRO A 109 12.48 21.89 -29.33
N LEU A 110 11.99 22.74 -28.42
CA LEU A 110 11.78 24.17 -28.67
C LEU A 110 13.04 25.00 -28.38
N LEU A 111 13.67 24.75 -27.23
CA LEU A 111 14.76 25.57 -26.70
C LEU A 111 15.87 24.69 -26.14
N ASP A 112 17.13 25.02 -26.45
CA ASP A 112 18.28 24.33 -25.84
C ASP A 112 18.50 24.70 -24.40
N THR A 113 18.11 25.90 -24.00
CA THR A 113 18.22 26.36 -22.62
C THR A 113 16.97 27.17 -22.31
N PRO A 114 16.03 26.61 -21.52
CA PRO A 114 14.86 27.35 -21.08
C PRO A 114 15.25 28.64 -20.34
N ILE A 115 14.49 29.72 -20.58
CA ILE A 115 14.72 31.02 -19.95
C ILE A 115 14.03 31.01 -18.58
N VAL A 116 14.75 30.53 -17.57
CA VAL A 116 14.28 30.42 -16.18
C VAL A 116 15.29 31.05 -15.23
N THR A 117 14.86 31.39 -14.01
CA THR A 117 15.79 31.91 -12.99
C THR A 117 16.79 30.82 -12.57
N LYS A 118 17.95 31.24 -12.04
CA LYS A 118 18.96 30.29 -11.52
C LYS A 118 18.36 29.37 -10.46
N GLU A 119 17.54 29.93 -9.57
CA GLU A 119 16.86 29.22 -8.50
C GLU A 119 15.86 28.17 -9.02
N GLN A 120 15.12 28.48 -10.09
CA GLN A 120 14.22 27.52 -10.75
C GLN A 120 14.98 26.38 -11.42
N ARG A 121 16.12 26.68 -12.04
CA ARG A 121 16.97 25.67 -12.67
C ARG A 121 17.55 24.69 -11.65
N GLU A 122 18.02 25.20 -10.52
CA GLU A 122 18.53 24.38 -9.40
C GLU A 122 17.41 23.55 -8.76
N LYS A 123 16.20 24.12 -8.65
CA LYS A 123 15.05 23.44 -8.04
C LYS A 123 14.41 22.38 -8.95
N PHE A 124 14.40 22.60 -10.27
CA PHE A 124 13.76 21.72 -11.25
C PHE A 124 14.70 21.35 -12.42
N PRO A 125 15.86 20.72 -12.13
CA PRO A 125 16.88 20.47 -13.15
C PRO A 125 16.37 19.55 -14.27
N PHE A 126 15.48 18.60 -13.96
CA PHE A 126 14.86 17.70 -14.95
C PHE A 126 14.05 18.40 -16.06
N TYR A 127 13.59 19.65 -15.85
CA TYR A 127 12.87 20.45 -16.86
C TYR A 127 13.64 21.65 -17.40
N CYS A 128 14.70 22.08 -16.70
CA CYS A 128 15.37 23.35 -16.97
C CYS A 128 16.84 23.20 -17.39
N HIS A 129 17.38 21.98 -17.35
CA HIS A 129 18.76 21.74 -17.75
C HIS A 129 18.96 22.02 -19.25
N PRO A 130 20.15 22.48 -19.67
CA PRO A 130 20.48 22.59 -21.08
C PRO A 130 20.39 21.25 -21.82
N ASN A 131 19.97 21.31 -23.08
CA ASN A 131 20.05 20.16 -23.98
C ASN A 131 21.50 19.73 -24.18
N ILE A 132 21.67 18.43 -24.37
CA ILE A 132 22.94 17.80 -24.70
C ILE A 132 22.72 17.13 -26.05
N TRP A 133 23.54 17.47 -27.04
CA TRP A 133 23.39 16.95 -28.41
C TRP A 133 24.65 16.23 -28.86
N PRO A 134 24.52 15.11 -29.60
CA PRO A 134 25.67 14.33 -30.04
C PRO A 134 26.23 14.84 -31.37
N THR A 135 26.35 16.16 -31.52
CA THR A 135 26.67 16.81 -32.80
C THR A 135 28.00 16.36 -33.39
N GLU A 136 28.97 16.01 -32.53
CA GLU A 136 30.28 15.48 -32.96
C GLU A 136 30.20 14.09 -33.62
N TYR A 137 29.25 13.25 -33.20
CA TYR A 137 29.14 11.85 -33.65
C TYR A 137 27.96 11.63 -34.61
N LEU A 138 26.92 12.47 -34.50
CA LEU A 138 25.67 12.37 -35.24
C LEU A 138 25.09 13.78 -35.48
N PRO A 139 25.69 14.57 -36.39
CA PRO A 139 25.36 15.98 -36.61
C PRO A 139 23.91 16.21 -37.05
N GLU A 140 23.30 15.24 -37.72
CA GLU A 140 21.91 15.31 -38.17
C GLU A 140 20.87 15.07 -37.06
N PHE A 141 21.31 14.62 -35.88
CA PHE A 141 20.43 14.18 -34.79
C PHE A 141 19.62 15.32 -34.19
N GLU A 142 20.29 16.42 -33.85
CA GLU A 142 19.66 17.60 -33.26
C GLU A 142 18.57 18.17 -34.18
N ASP A 143 18.91 18.37 -35.46
CA ASP A 143 17.99 18.88 -36.47
C ASP A 143 16.75 17.98 -36.62
N ALA A 144 16.95 16.66 -36.72
CA ALA A 144 15.85 15.70 -36.84
C ALA A 144 14.96 15.67 -35.59
N PHE A 145 15.58 15.71 -34.40
CA PHE A 145 14.88 15.64 -33.12
C PHE A 145 14.03 16.90 -32.89
N LYS A 146 14.62 18.08 -33.09
CA LYS A 146 13.93 19.36 -32.93
C LYS A 146 12.83 19.56 -33.96
N LYS A 147 13.11 19.37 -35.25
CA LYS A 147 12.10 19.55 -36.31
C LYS A 147 10.86 18.69 -36.06
N PHE A 148 11.07 17.41 -35.74
CA PHE A 148 9.94 16.52 -35.52
C PHE A 148 9.22 16.80 -34.19
N GLY A 149 9.96 17.14 -33.13
CA GLY A 149 9.38 17.54 -31.85
C GLY A 149 8.53 18.81 -31.96
N ILE A 150 9.04 19.84 -32.64
CA ILE A 150 8.32 21.09 -32.95
C ILE A 150 7.04 20.77 -33.72
N PHE A 151 7.14 19.94 -34.76
CA PHE A 151 5.97 19.54 -35.55
C PHE A 151 4.87 18.92 -34.66
N ILE A 152 5.23 17.96 -33.79
CA ILE A 152 4.28 17.31 -32.88
C ILE A 152 3.64 18.32 -31.91
N ILE A 153 4.43 19.26 -31.39
CA ILE A 153 3.93 20.34 -30.52
C ILE A 153 2.93 21.22 -31.28
N GLU A 154 3.21 21.60 -32.53
CA GLU A 154 2.28 22.43 -33.33
C GLU A 154 0.96 21.72 -33.62
N VAL A 155 0.99 20.41 -33.90
CA VAL A 155 -0.26 19.62 -34.00
C VAL A 155 -0.95 19.53 -32.64
N GLY A 156 -0.19 19.33 -31.56
CA GLY A 156 -0.71 19.24 -30.20
C GLY A 156 -1.35 20.54 -29.69
N LYS A 157 -0.82 21.70 -30.06
CA LYS A 157 -1.45 23.02 -29.81
C LYS A 157 -2.83 23.11 -30.46
N LYS A 158 -2.98 22.63 -31.70
CA LYS A 158 -4.29 22.58 -32.38
C LYS A 158 -5.26 21.63 -31.66
N VAL A 159 -4.79 20.48 -31.20
CA VAL A 159 -5.62 19.55 -30.40
C VAL A 159 -6.02 20.20 -29.07
N ALA A 160 -5.08 20.82 -28.36
CA ALA A 160 -5.31 21.51 -27.09
C ALA A 160 -6.32 22.67 -27.22
N LYS A 161 -6.26 23.40 -28.33
CA LYS A 161 -7.24 24.43 -28.69
C LYS A 161 -8.66 23.90 -28.80
N CYS A 162 -8.82 22.68 -29.33
CA CYS A 162 -10.12 22.05 -29.44
C CYS A 162 -10.69 21.57 -28.09
N CYS A 163 -9.83 21.50 -27.06
CA CYS A 163 -10.22 21.20 -25.68
C CYS A 163 -10.64 22.45 -24.88
N ASP A 164 -10.63 23.64 -25.49
CA ASP A 164 -11.08 24.98 -25.03
C ASP A 164 -10.39 25.54 -23.76
N ALA A 165 -10.07 24.71 -22.77
CA ALA A 165 -9.66 25.17 -21.45
C ALA A 165 -8.14 25.32 -21.25
N PHE A 166 -7.29 24.91 -22.20
CA PHE A 166 -5.86 24.70 -21.91
C PHE A 166 -4.86 25.00 -23.04
N GLU A 167 -5.28 25.67 -24.13
CA GLU A 167 -4.37 26.12 -25.21
C GLU A 167 -3.24 27.01 -24.67
N ARG A 168 -3.58 27.95 -23.78
CA ARG A 168 -2.62 28.89 -23.18
C ARG A 168 -1.52 28.16 -22.41
N VAL A 169 -1.90 27.15 -21.63
CA VAL A 169 -1.01 26.37 -20.75
C VAL A 169 0.10 25.66 -21.53
N ILE A 170 -0.23 25.14 -22.71
CA ILE A 170 0.75 24.47 -23.58
C ILE A 170 1.50 25.49 -24.43
N THR A 171 0.83 26.51 -24.96
CA THR A 171 1.43 27.43 -25.94
C THR A 171 2.50 28.34 -25.35
N GLU A 172 2.33 28.77 -24.10
CA GLU A 172 3.26 29.69 -23.42
C GLU A 172 4.43 28.96 -22.74
N SER A 173 4.37 27.64 -22.63
CA SER A 173 5.37 26.86 -21.92
C SER A 173 6.65 26.68 -22.71
N GLN A 174 7.77 26.90 -22.02
CA GLN A 174 9.11 26.72 -22.55
C GLN A 174 9.73 25.38 -22.18
N ILE A 175 9.06 24.57 -21.36
CA ILE A 175 9.64 23.37 -20.74
C ILE A 175 9.05 22.07 -21.31
N HIS A 176 8.63 22.08 -22.57
CA HIS A 176 8.24 20.86 -23.26
C HIS A 176 9.41 19.86 -23.32
N LYS A 177 9.08 18.58 -23.21
CA LYS A 177 10.08 17.51 -23.18
C LYS A 177 9.76 16.48 -24.25
N ALA A 178 10.74 16.13 -25.05
CA ALA A 178 10.63 15.02 -25.97
C ALA A 178 11.54 13.87 -25.51
N ARG A 179 11.10 12.65 -25.79
CA ARG A 179 11.78 11.40 -25.45
C ARG A 179 11.78 10.50 -26.68
N LEU A 180 12.98 10.22 -27.19
CA LEU A 180 13.21 9.23 -28.24
C LEU A 180 13.56 7.90 -27.57
N LEU A 181 12.69 6.91 -27.74
CA LEU A 181 12.84 5.60 -27.11
C LEU A 181 13.39 4.59 -28.11
N HIS A 182 14.35 3.80 -27.63
CA HIS A 182 14.89 2.63 -28.32
C HIS A 182 14.76 1.41 -27.41
N TYR A 183 13.95 0.45 -27.82
CA TYR A 183 13.83 -0.85 -27.15
C TYR A 183 14.78 -1.84 -27.80
N PHE A 184 15.71 -2.38 -27.01
CA PHE A 184 16.75 -3.27 -27.49
C PHE A 184 16.19 -4.68 -27.84
N PRO A 185 16.83 -5.40 -28.78
CA PRO A 185 16.47 -6.79 -29.05
C PRO A 185 16.64 -7.70 -27.82
N ILE A 186 15.67 -8.60 -27.62
CA ILE A 186 15.64 -9.51 -26.45
C ILE A 186 16.52 -10.74 -26.75
N LYS A 187 17.72 -10.81 -26.15
CA LYS A 187 18.68 -11.91 -26.37
C LYS A 187 18.25 -13.21 -25.66
N LYS A 188 18.43 -14.35 -26.33
CA LYS A 188 18.16 -15.72 -25.77
C LYS A 188 18.99 -16.12 -24.54
N LYS A 189 20.05 -15.41 -24.18
CA LYS A 189 21.00 -15.83 -23.11
C LYS A 189 20.71 -15.26 -21.73
N THR A 190 19.76 -14.33 -21.59
CA THR A 190 19.27 -13.85 -20.29
C THR A 190 18.38 -14.89 -19.58
N ILE A 191 18.46 -16.16 -19.99
CA ILE A 191 17.55 -17.28 -19.70
C ILE A 191 18.25 -18.34 -18.81
N GLN A 192 18.98 -17.93 -17.77
CA GLN A 192 19.42 -18.88 -16.74
C GLN A 192 19.10 -18.35 -15.35
N GLU A 193 18.23 -19.11 -14.68
CA GLU A 193 17.89 -19.11 -13.24
C GLU A 193 17.17 -17.85 -12.73
N ASP A 194 15.83 -17.77 -12.89
CA ASP A 194 14.90 -17.08 -11.95
C ASP A 194 13.42 -16.91 -12.41
N ASP A 195 12.85 -17.77 -13.27
CA ASP A 195 11.45 -17.60 -13.71
C ASP A 195 10.62 -18.89 -13.58
N ASP A 196 9.95 -19.04 -12.43
CA ASP A 196 8.74 -19.88 -12.26
C ASP A 196 7.49 -18.97 -12.06
N ASP A 197 7.55 -17.73 -12.53
CA ASP A 197 6.46 -16.74 -12.52
C ASP A 197 5.90 -16.58 -13.95
N ASN A 198 4.85 -17.33 -14.28
CA ASN A 198 4.13 -17.22 -15.56
C ASN A 198 3.35 -15.89 -15.74
N ASP A 199 3.40 -14.96 -14.76
CA ASP A 199 2.69 -13.67 -14.80
C ASP A 199 3.61 -12.43 -14.88
N LYS A 200 4.94 -12.62 -14.91
CA LYS A 200 5.88 -11.52 -15.25
C LYS A 200 5.93 -11.35 -16.76
N GLN A 201 4.88 -10.76 -17.31
CA GLN A 201 4.82 -10.42 -18.72
C GLN A 201 6.01 -9.49 -19.06
N ASP A 202 6.87 -9.91 -19.99
CA ASP A 202 7.97 -9.10 -20.55
C ASP A 202 7.40 -7.81 -21.14
N THR A 203 7.43 -6.76 -20.33
CA THR A 203 6.90 -5.46 -20.72
C THR A 203 8.09 -4.57 -21.00
N TRP A 204 8.07 -3.91 -22.16
CA TRP A 204 9.03 -2.87 -22.52
C TRP A 204 8.77 -1.60 -21.70
N CYS A 205 7.52 -1.38 -21.31
CA CYS A 205 7.13 -0.33 -20.39
C CYS A 205 5.91 -0.78 -19.57
N GLY A 206 6.00 -0.68 -18.24
CA GLY A 206 4.91 -1.05 -17.33
C GLY A 206 3.70 -0.12 -17.40
N TRP A 207 2.64 -0.43 -16.65
CA TRP A 207 1.47 0.43 -16.53
C TRP A 207 1.80 1.74 -15.83
N HIS A 208 1.55 2.87 -16.51
CA HIS A 208 1.78 4.21 -15.99
C HIS A 208 0.80 5.24 -16.60
N ILE A 209 0.90 6.48 -16.14
CA ILE A 209 0.26 7.67 -16.69
C ILE A 209 1.33 8.73 -16.90
N ASP A 210 1.16 9.59 -17.90
CA ASP A 210 2.11 10.68 -18.15
C ASP A 210 1.80 11.88 -17.27
N HIS A 211 2.84 12.59 -16.82
CA HIS A 211 2.69 13.76 -15.96
C HIS A 211 2.38 15.06 -16.73
N SER A 212 2.54 15.04 -18.05
CA SER A 212 2.29 16.16 -18.96
C SER A 212 0.81 16.56 -18.99
N CYS A 213 0.49 17.64 -19.69
CA CYS A 213 -0.90 17.95 -20.03
C CYS A 213 -1.38 17.07 -21.19
N LEU A 214 -0.56 16.99 -22.24
CA LEU A 214 -0.83 16.23 -23.44
C LEU A 214 0.46 15.53 -23.88
N THR A 215 0.38 14.28 -24.31
CA THR A 215 1.52 13.55 -24.88
C THR A 215 1.23 13.22 -26.33
N GLY A 216 2.06 13.75 -27.24
CA GLY A 216 2.07 13.32 -28.64
C GLY A 216 2.93 12.07 -28.81
N LEU A 217 2.37 10.99 -29.38
CA LEU A 217 3.02 9.71 -29.57
C LEU A 217 2.96 9.29 -31.03
N THR A 218 4.12 8.92 -31.57
CA THR A 218 4.26 8.44 -32.94
C THR A 218 3.96 6.95 -33.07
N SER A 219 3.59 6.50 -34.27
CA SER A 219 3.55 5.07 -34.57
C SER A 219 4.95 4.47 -34.42
N ALA A 220 5.05 3.35 -33.69
CA ALA A 220 6.34 2.70 -33.45
C ALA A 220 6.93 2.12 -34.75
N MET A 221 8.25 2.18 -34.87
CA MET A 221 9.02 1.62 -35.98
C MET A 221 9.77 0.39 -35.48
N TYR A 222 9.57 -0.74 -36.14
CA TYR A 222 10.34 -1.97 -35.89
C TYR A 222 11.49 -2.05 -36.88
N ILE A 223 12.68 -2.43 -36.41
CA ILE A 223 13.90 -2.47 -37.23
C ILE A 223 14.65 -3.77 -36.96
N ASP A 224 15.14 -4.41 -38.02
CA ASP A 224 16.14 -5.48 -37.91
C ASP A 224 17.52 -4.84 -37.72
N GLU A 225 18.12 -4.99 -36.54
CA GLU A 225 19.41 -4.38 -36.22
C GLU A 225 20.59 -4.93 -37.05
N ARG A 226 20.40 -6.02 -37.79
CA ARG A 226 21.38 -6.52 -38.77
C ARG A 226 21.38 -5.72 -40.07
N ASP A 227 20.25 -5.10 -40.43
CA ASP A 227 20.14 -4.29 -41.64
C ASP A 227 20.86 -2.95 -41.44
N ARG A 228 21.94 -2.74 -42.20
CA ARG A 228 22.71 -1.48 -42.16
C ARG A 228 21.88 -0.26 -42.56
N ASN A 229 20.84 -0.45 -43.38
CA ASN A 229 19.96 0.63 -43.81
C ASN A 229 18.87 0.96 -42.77
N ARG A 230 18.74 0.13 -41.73
CA ARG A 230 17.75 0.29 -40.65
C ARG A 230 16.34 0.52 -41.22
N ALA A 231 15.95 -0.29 -42.21
CA ALA A 231 14.65 -0.20 -42.84
C ALA A 231 13.53 -0.61 -41.85
N GLU A 232 12.35 -0.01 -41.99
CA GLU A 232 11.20 -0.37 -41.17
C GLU A 232 10.65 -1.73 -41.62
N ILE A 233 10.51 -2.65 -40.68
CA ILE A 233 9.86 -3.96 -40.89
C ILE A 233 8.46 -3.97 -40.30
N LYS A 234 7.65 -4.99 -40.62
CA LYS A 234 6.37 -5.18 -39.95
C LYS A 234 6.60 -5.63 -38.51
N ASN A 235 5.61 -5.39 -37.66
CA ASN A 235 5.63 -5.89 -36.29
C ASN A 235 5.69 -7.44 -36.30
N PRO A 236 6.76 -8.06 -35.77
CA PRO A 236 6.91 -9.51 -35.80
C PRO A 236 5.98 -10.24 -34.82
N ASP A 237 5.40 -9.53 -33.84
CA ASP A 237 4.48 -10.12 -32.85
C ASP A 237 3.19 -9.31 -32.75
N PRO A 238 2.04 -9.86 -33.21
CA PRO A 238 0.74 -9.20 -33.10
C PRO A 238 0.32 -8.87 -31.67
N SER A 239 0.88 -9.51 -30.65
CA SER A 239 0.60 -9.26 -29.23
C SER A 239 1.48 -8.15 -28.62
N ALA A 240 2.58 -7.77 -29.29
CA ALA A 240 3.47 -6.70 -28.85
C ALA A 240 2.92 -5.31 -29.24
N GLY A 241 3.23 -4.29 -28.44
CA GLY A 241 2.88 -2.89 -28.72
C GLY A 241 2.16 -2.19 -27.57
N LEU A 242 1.42 -1.13 -27.91
CA LEU A 242 0.76 -0.23 -26.97
C LEU A 242 -0.55 -0.83 -26.46
N TYR A 243 -0.76 -0.80 -25.15
CA TYR A 243 -2.03 -1.14 -24.50
C TYR A 243 -2.51 0.03 -23.66
N VAL A 244 -3.81 0.29 -23.70
CA VAL A 244 -4.48 1.37 -22.96
C VAL A 244 -5.62 0.76 -22.15
N ALA A 245 -5.80 1.24 -20.92
CA ALA A 245 -6.96 0.91 -20.11
C ALA A 245 -8.05 1.96 -20.34
N THR A 246 -9.24 1.53 -20.75
CA THR A 246 -10.45 2.36 -20.79
C THR A 246 -10.84 2.79 -19.38
N ARG A 247 -11.76 3.76 -19.27
CA ARG A 247 -12.21 4.28 -17.96
C ARG A 247 -12.93 3.22 -17.11
N ASP A 248 -13.58 2.25 -17.75
CA ASP A 248 -14.19 1.08 -17.07
C ASP A 248 -13.19 -0.03 -16.68
N GLY A 249 -11.90 0.15 -16.97
CA GLY A 249 -10.83 -0.80 -16.63
C GLY A 249 -10.56 -1.87 -17.68
N THR A 250 -11.28 -1.87 -18.80
CA THR A 250 -11.02 -2.79 -19.93
C THR A 250 -9.69 -2.47 -20.60
N ILE A 251 -8.86 -3.50 -20.83
CA ILE A 251 -7.57 -3.33 -21.49
C ILE A 251 -7.75 -3.53 -23.00
N LYS A 252 -7.32 -2.55 -23.80
CA LYS A 252 -7.31 -2.62 -25.26
C LYS A 252 -5.91 -2.43 -25.82
N LYS A 253 -5.50 -3.29 -26.75
CA LYS A 253 -4.31 -3.07 -27.57
C LYS A 253 -4.63 -2.00 -28.60
N ILE A 254 -3.76 -1.01 -28.76
CA ILE A 254 -3.94 0.07 -29.71
C ILE A 254 -2.87 -0.02 -30.79
N ASN A 255 -3.30 -0.01 -32.05
CA ASN A 255 -2.42 0.09 -33.20
C ASN A 255 -2.51 1.52 -33.74
N VAL A 256 -1.40 2.26 -33.67
CA VAL A 256 -1.30 3.61 -34.25
C VAL A 256 -0.84 3.45 -35.71
N PRO A 257 -1.66 3.84 -36.71
CA PRO A 257 -1.25 3.79 -38.11
C PRO A 257 -0.02 4.65 -38.39
N LYS A 258 0.78 4.28 -39.40
CA LYS A 258 2.07 4.93 -39.67
C LYS A 258 1.93 6.40 -40.07
N ASP A 259 0.82 6.75 -40.70
CA ASP A 259 0.42 8.06 -41.20
C ASP A 259 -0.39 8.87 -40.17
N CYS A 260 -0.52 8.37 -38.94
CA CYS A 260 -1.26 9.00 -37.86
C CYS A 260 -0.36 9.39 -36.68
N LEU A 261 -0.71 10.49 -36.02
CA LEU A 261 -0.11 10.92 -34.76
C LEU A 261 -1.12 10.74 -33.63
N ALA A 262 -0.72 10.09 -32.55
CA ALA A 262 -1.59 9.84 -31.41
C ALA A 262 -1.39 10.91 -30.34
N PHE A 263 -2.46 11.30 -29.65
CA PHE A 263 -2.43 12.22 -28.52
C PHE A 263 -3.09 11.58 -27.31
N GLN A 264 -2.37 11.57 -26.19
CA GLN A 264 -2.79 11.01 -24.91
C GLN A 264 -2.96 12.09 -23.87
N MET A 265 -4.03 11.99 -23.08
CA MET A 265 -4.26 12.90 -21.96
C MET A 265 -3.36 12.56 -20.76
N GLY A 266 -2.72 13.55 -20.15
CA GLY A 266 -1.85 13.37 -18.98
C GLY A 266 -2.47 13.82 -17.65
N GLU A 267 -1.78 13.52 -16.54
CA GLU A 267 -2.23 13.74 -15.16
C GLU A 267 -2.38 15.23 -14.83
N ALA A 268 -1.45 16.08 -15.31
CA ALA A 268 -1.56 17.52 -15.06
C ALA A 268 -2.87 18.08 -15.64
N MET A 269 -3.32 17.58 -16.79
CA MET A 269 -4.58 18.03 -17.37
C MET A 269 -5.80 17.51 -16.59
N GLN A 270 -5.75 16.27 -16.10
CA GLN A 270 -6.82 15.74 -15.25
C GLN A 270 -6.97 16.60 -13.99
N VAL A 271 -5.87 16.98 -13.34
CA VAL A 271 -5.91 17.82 -12.15
C VAL A 271 -6.36 19.24 -12.48
N ALA A 272 -5.80 19.86 -13.52
CA ALA A 272 -6.15 21.22 -13.94
C ALA A 272 -7.64 21.35 -14.34
N SER A 273 -8.21 20.30 -14.92
CA SER A 273 -9.63 20.25 -15.31
C SER A 273 -10.58 19.78 -14.20
N ASN A 274 -10.07 19.56 -12.98
CA ASN A 274 -10.83 19.00 -11.86
C ASN A 274 -11.57 17.69 -12.23
N GLY A 275 -10.91 16.84 -13.05
CA GLY A 275 -11.42 15.56 -13.50
C GLY A 275 -12.39 15.60 -14.68
N ALA A 276 -12.57 16.75 -15.35
CA ALA A 276 -13.38 16.81 -16.57
C ALA A 276 -12.77 15.98 -17.71
N VAL A 277 -11.44 15.94 -17.79
CA VAL A 277 -10.68 14.95 -18.57
C VAL A 277 -9.92 14.02 -17.63
N VAL A 278 -9.60 12.82 -18.11
CA VAL A 278 -8.94 11.78 -17.31
C VAL A 278 -7.61 11.37 -17.95
N ALA A 279 -6.58 11.18 -17.15
CA ALA A 279 -5.25 10.77 -17.59
C ALA A 279 -5.27 9.35 -18.19
N THR A 280 -4.46 9.12 -19.21
CA THR A 280 -4.50 7.90 -20.01
C THR A 280 -3.56 6.86 -19.43
N ARG A 281 -4.14 5.83 -18.80
CA ARG A 281 -3.37 4.72 -18.24
C ARG A 281 -2.97 3.75 -19.34
N HIS A 282 -1.67 3.55 -19.53
CA HIS A 282 -1.14 2.77 -20.66
C HIS A 282 0.12 1.98 -20.29
N MET A 283 0.47 1.01 -21.14
CA MET A 283 1.69 0.20 -21.04
C MET A 283 2.18 -0.20 -22.44
N VAL A 284 3.43 -0.66 -22.55
CA VAL A 284 3.99 -1.21 -23.78
C VAL A 284 4.46 -2.64 -23.53
N LYS A 285 3.80 -3.60 -24.18
CA LYS A 285 4.17 -5.01 -24.13
C LYS A 285 5.29 -5.30 -25.12
N GLY A 286 6.31 -6.04 -24.65
CA GLY A 286 7.38 -6.56 -25.48
C GLY A 286 6.94 -7.71 -26.38
N ILE A 287 7.85 -8.15 -27.24
CA ILE A 287 7.65 -9.37 -28.04
C ILE A 287 7.59 -10.59 -27.10
N SER A 288 6.53 -11.37 -27.19
CA SER A 288 6.22 -12.53 -26.36
C SER A 288 7.20 -13.68 -26.60
N ARG A 289 7.63 -14.35 -25.52
CA ARG A 289 8.50 -15.55 -25.56
C ARG A 289 7.84 -16.78 -26.22
N SER A 290 6.50 -16.79 -26.32
CA SER A 290 5.70 -17.97 -26.73
C SER A 290 5.30 -17.96 -28.22
N SER A 291 5.58 -16.89 -28.97
CA SER A 291 5.34 -16.81 -30.42
C SER A 291 6.40 -17.59 -31.23
N ASN A 292 6.72 -18.81 -30.78
CA ASN A 292 7.73 -19.68 -31.34
C ASN A 292 7.30 -20.35 -32.67
N GLY A 293 6.44 -19.71 -33.49
CA GLY A 293 5.78 -20.42 -34.60
C GLY A 293 5.33 -19.63 -35.81
N ASP A 294 4.87 -18.38 -35.70
CA ASP A 294 4.29 -17.65 -36.83
C ASP A 294 4.95 -16.27 -37.02
N ASN A 295 6.24 -16.28 -37.37
CA ASN A 295 6.90 -15.08 -37.89
C ASN A 295 6.31 -14.75 -39.25
N THR A 296 5.49 -13.71 -39.35
CA THR A 296 4.84 -13.29 -40.61
C THR A 296 5.83 -12.87 -41.70
N ASP A 297 7.09 -12.56 -41.36
CA ASP A 297 8.16 -12.18 -42.30
C ASP A 297 9.52 -12.91 -42.03
N GLY A 298 9.56 -13.95 -41.19
CA GLY A 298 10.77 -14.77 -40.96
C GLY A 298 11.93 -14.13 -40.15
N VAL A 299 11.82 -12.89 -39.69
CA VAL A 299 12.88 -12.20 -38.92
C VAL A 299 12.88 -12.64 -37.44
N PRO A 300 14.01 -13.11 -36.88
CA PRO A 300 14.09 -13.52 -35.48
C PRO A 300 13.84 -12.36 -34.50
N PHE A 301 13.16 -12.60 -33.38
CA PHE A 301 12.84 -11.54 -32.40
C PHE A 301 14.08 -10.99 -31.66
N ASP A 302 15.15 -11.78 -31.56
CA ASP A 302 16.37 -11.45 -30.83
C ASP A 302 17.29 -10.45 -31.57
N VAL A 303 16.85 -10.01 -32.75
CA VAL A 303 17.51 -8.97 -33.56
C VAL A 303 16.60 -7.77 -33.87
N VAL A 304 15.34 -7.80 -33.42
CA VAL A 304 14.38 -6.73 -33.71
C VAL A 304 14.36 -5.71 -32.58
N SER A 305 14.58 -4.45 -32.92
CA SER A 305 14.38 -3.31 -32.02
C SER A 305 13.03 -2.63 -32.32
N ARG A 306 12.56 -1.83 -31.35
CA ARG A 306 11.39 -0.97 -31.52
C ARG A 306 11.75 0.46 -31.14
N ASN A 307 11.49 1.39 -32.04
CA ASN A 307 11.73 2.82 -31.81
C ASN A 307 10.41 3.57 -31.80
N THR A 308 10.29 4.53 -30.89
CA THR A 308 9.13 5.43 -30.84
C THR A 308 9.54 6.79 -30.29
N PHE A 309 8.82 7.83 -30.68
CA PHE A 309 9.06 9.19 -30.22
C PHE A 309 7.81 9.70 -29.49
N ALA A 310 8.02 10.20 -28.28
CA ALA A 310 6.99 10.77 -27.42
C ALA A 310 7.34 12.22 -27.07
N VAL A 311 6.37 13.12 -27.16
CA VAL A 311 6.55 14.55 -26.86
C VAL A 311 5.54 14.95 -25.80
N PHE A 312 6.06 15.22 -24.61
CA PHE A 312 5.35 15.69 -23.44
C PHE A 312 5.16 17.21 -23.52
N MET A 313 3.93 17.63 -23.77
CA MET A 313 3.52 19.03 -23.74
C MET A 313 3.09 19.40 -22.33
N GLN A 314 3.90 20.23 -21.68
CA GLN A 314 3.85 20.50 -20.25
C GLN A 314 3.47 21.96 -19.99
N PRO A 315 2.77 22.28 -18.88
CA PRO A 315 2.63 23.65 -18.39
C PRO A 315 3.97 24.32 -18.08
N SER A 316 3.98 25.64 -17.97
CA SER A 316 5.07 26.37 -17.30
C SER A 316 5.15 25.98 -15.82
N LEU A 317 6.33 26.10 -15.20
CA LEU A 317 6.55 25.66 -13.81
C LEU A 317 5.63 26.35 -12.81
N GLU A 318 5.30 27.61 -13.05
CA GLU A 318 4.48 28.46 -12.19
C GLU A 318 2.99 28.32 -12.48
N GLU A 319 2.64 27.67 -13.60
CA GLU A 319 1.24 27.50 -13.98
C GLU A 319 0.53 26.64 -12.93
N ARG A 320 -0.65 27.08 -12.51
CA ARG A 320 -1.42 26.37 -11.50
C ARG A 320 -2.09 25.13 -12.08
N VAL A 321 -1.85 24.00 -11.42
CA VAL A 321 -2.46 22.71 -11.70
C VAL A 321 -3.22 22.30 -10.44
N GLY A 322 -4.50 22.71 -10.36
CA GLY A 322 -5.29 22.60 -9.13
C GLY A 322 -4.82 23.61 -8.07
N ASP A 323 -4.53 23.13 -6.86
CA ASP A 323 -4.13 23.95 -5.72
C ASP A 323 -2.61 24.26 -5.67
N VAL A 324 -1.82 23.66 -6.56
CA VAL A 324 -0.35 23.76 -6.57
C VAL A 324 0.18 24.24 -7.92
N THR A 325 1.43 24.68 -7.97
CA THR A 325 2.13 24.96 -9.23
C THR A 325 2.55 23.68 -9.94
N PHE A 326 2.74 23.70 -11.26
CA PHE A 326 3.23 22.54 -12.01
C PHE A 326 4.61 22.08 -11.54
N GLY A 327 5.50 22.99 -11.13
CA GLY A 327 6.78 22.67 -10.51
C GLY A 327 6.60 21.86 -9.22
N GLU A 328 5.71 22.26 -8.32
CA GLU A 328 5.41 21.50 -7.09
C GLU A 328 4.70 20.17 -7.37
N PHE A 329 3.78 20.15 -8.32
CA PHE A 329 3.09 18.94 -8.79
C PHE A 329 4.11 17.92 -9.32
N SER A 330 4.97 18.35 -10.24
CA SER A 330 6.01 17.51 -10.84
C SER A 330 7.10 17.09 -9.86
N GLY A 331 7.49 17.94 -8.90
CA GLY A 331 8.40 17.58 -7.81
C GLY A 331 7.85 16.43 -6.95
N LYS A 332 6.57 16.51 -6.55
CA LYS A 332 5.89 15.43 -5.82
C LYS A 332 5.81 14.14 -6.63
N VAL A 333 5.65 14.26 -7.95
CA VAL A 333 5.51 13.13 -8.85
C VAL A 333 6.87 12.51 -9.25
N SER A 334 7.94 13.30 -9.32
CA SER A 334 9.32 12.81 -9.47
C SER A 334 9.77 12.05 -8.21
N CYS A 335 9.44 12.56 -7.02
CA CYS A 335 9.60 11.81 -5.77
C CYS A 335 8.75 10.53 -5.73
N ARG A 336 7.55 10.52 -6.35
CA ARG A 336 6.78 9.28 -6.54
C ARG A 336 7.47 8.33 -7.52
N SER A 337 8.11 8.83 -8.59
CA SER A 337 8.77 8.03 -9.64
C SER A 337 10.07 7.37 -9.13
N LEU A 338 10.82 8.04 -8.27
CA LEU A 338 11.95 7.46 -7.52
C LEU A 338 11.49 6.46 -6.44
N ASN A 339 10.30 6.66 -5.87
CA ASN A 339 9.66 5.76 -4.90
C ASN A 339 8.62 4.81 -5.53
N PHE A 340 8.57 4.68 -6.86
CA PHE A 340 7.46 3.99 -7.56
C PHE A 340 7.53 2.46 -7.45
N PHE A 341 8.50 1.93 -6.70
CA PHE A 341 8.66 0.50 -6.49
C PHE A 341 7.84 -0.12 -5.37
N GLU A 342 7.01 0.64 -4.65
CA GLU A 342 6.15 0.06 -3.59
C GLU A 342 4.67 0.47 -3.65
N SER A 343 4.13 0.78 -4.84
CA SER A 343 2.70 1.09 -4.96
C SER A 343 1.94 0.24 -5.99
N ARG A 344 1.69 -1.03 -5.65
CA ARG A 344 0.45 -1.69 -6.06
C ARG A 344 -0.57 -1.56 -4.92
N ASN A 345 -1.58 -0.73 -5.17
CA ASN A 345 -2.83 -0.46 -4.45
C ASN A 345 -2.91 0.97 -3.91
N CYS A 346 -3.87 1.72 -4.46
CA CYS A 346 -4.39 2.96 -3.88
C CYS A 346 -4.97 2.69 -2.49
N TYR A 347 -4.13 2.75 -1.47
CA TYR A 347 -4.42 3.22 -0.13
C TYR A 347 -3.13 3.89 0.36
N VAL A 348 -3.22 5.13 0.84
CA VAL A 348 -2.11 5.81 1.51
C VAL A 348 -1.76 5.04 2.78
N VAL A 349 -0.88 4.05 2.66
CA VAL A 349 -0.11 3.42 3.73
C VAL A 349 1.26 3.15 3.14
N GLN A 350 2.17 4.10 3.35
CA GLN A 350 3.61 3.94 3.12
C GLN A 350 4.05 2.65 3.85
N ILE A 351 4.35 1.58 3.12
CA ILE A 351 4.90 0.36 3.71
C ILE A 351 6.36 0.69 4.00
N MET A 352 6.62 1.06 5.25
CA MET A 352 7.99 1.15 5.75
C MET A 352 8.61 -0.26 5.73
N PRO A 353 9.96 -0.38 5.67
CA PRO A 353 10.66 -1.66 5.81
C PRO A 353 10.03 -2.53 6.90
N SER A 354 9.87 -3.83 6.66
CA SER A 354 9.22 -4.79 7.57
C SER A 354 9.69 -4.65 9.02
N ASP A 355 10.98 -4.35 9.21
CA ASP A 355 11.64 -4.21 10.50
C ASP A 355 11.20 -2.94 11.25
N ILE A 356 10.89 -1.87 10.52
CA ILE A 356 10.45 -0.59 11.08
C ILE A 356 8.99 -0.68 11.55
N ASN A 357 8.12 -1.35 10.79
CA ASN A 357 6.75 -1.63 11.22
C ASN A 357 6.72 -2.57 12.44
N LEU A 358 7.70 -3.46 12.56
CA LEU A 358 7.87 -4.36 13.70
C LEU A 358 8.22 -3.60 14.99
N ILE A 359 9.16 -2.64 14.89
CA ILE A 359 9.56 -1.78 16.01
C ILE A 359 8.36 -0.95 16.47
N ASP A 360 7.64 -0.34 15.54
CA ASP A 360 6.46 0.45 15.87
C ASP A 360 5.36 -0.34 16.53
N SER A 361 5.07 -1.51 15.99
CA SER A 361 4.07 -2.39 16.57
C SER A 361 4.45 -2.82 17.98
N SER A 362 5.75 -3.04 18.23
CA SER A 362 6.27 -3.38 19.55
C SER A 362 6.16 -2.20 20.54
N ILE A 363 6.52 -0.98 20.12
CA ILE A 363 6.37 0.24 20.93
C ILE A 363 4.89 0.48 21.24
N ALA A 364 4.03 0.42 20.23
CA ALA A 364 2.59 0.58 20.37
C ALA A 364 2.00 -0.45 21.35
N ALA A 365 2.44 -1.69 21.26
CA ALA A 365 2.00 -2.75 22.16
C ALA A 365 2.45 -2.54 23.61
N VAL A 366 3.67 -2.03 23.85
CA VAL A 366 4.16 -1.70 25.20
C VAL A 366 3.42 -0.51 25.79
N ILE A 367 3.20 0.55 25.01
CA ILE A 367 2.44 1.74 25.43
C ILE A 367 0.99 1.35 25.75
N ALA A 368 0.33 0.58 24.87
CA ALA A 368 -1.02 0.11 25.11
C ALA A 368 -1.11 -0.71 26.41
N ARG A 369 -0.12 -1.57 26.67
CA ARG A 369 -0.03 -2.32 27.93
C ARG A 369 0.19 -1.42 29.14
N LEU A 370 1.01 -0.38 29.04
CA LEU A 370 1.23 0.56 30.14
C LEU A 370 -0.09 1.14 30.65
N TYR A 371 -0.92 1.67 29.75
CA TYR A 371 -2.19 2.29 30.13
C TYR A 371 -3.25 1.28 30.56
N THR A 372 -3.22 0.06 30.03
CA THR A 372 -4.26 -0.96 30.29
C THR A 372 -3.89 -1.96 31.40
N HIS A 373 -2.65 -1.97 31.88
CA HIS A 373 -2.18 -2.90 32.92
C HIS A 373 -3.02 -2.86 34.21
N PRO A 374 -3.41 -1.68 34.75
CA PRO A 374 -4.24 -1.64 35.95
C PRO A 374 -5.57 -2.38 35.79
N ILE A 375 -6.20 -2.28 34.62
CA ILE A 375 -7.47 -2.94 34.30
C ILE A 375 -7.26 -4.46 34.17
N ASP A 376 -6.16 -4.88 33.55
CA ASP A 376 -5.76 -6.29 33.47
C ASP A 376 -5.55 -6.90 34.86
N THR A 377 -4.87 -6.20 35.76
CA THR A 377 -4.67 -6.65 37.14
C THR A 377 -6.00 -6.83 37.89
N ILE A 378 -6.95 -5.90 37.72
CA ILE A 378 -8.29 -6.00 38.31
C ILE A 378 -9.04 -7.21 37.73
N ARG A 379 -8.96 -7.43 36.42
CA ARG A 379 -9.59 -8.57 35.73
C ARG A 379 -9.05 -9.90 36.27
N VAL A 380 -7.73 -10.10 36.32
CA VAL A 380 -7.11 -11.35 36.77
C VAL A 380 -7.51 -11.67 38.21
N ARG A 381 -7.51 -10.68 39.09
CA ARG A 381 -8.00 -10.85 40.47
C ARG A 381 -9.47 -11.26 40.49
N TYR A 382 -10.32 -10.57 39.72
CA TYR A 382 -11.76 -10.87 39.70
C TYR A 382 -12.10 -12.27 39.15
N GLN A 383 -11.34 -12.77 38.17
CA GLN A 383 -11.53 -14.11 37.57
C GLN A 383 -11.04 -15.25 38.49
N THR A 384 -10.04 -14.98 39.33
CA THR A 384 -9.39 -15.98 40.20
C THR A 384 -10.03 -16.08 41.58
N THR A 385 -10.70 -15.03 42.09
CA THR A 385 -11.33 -15.06 43.41
C THR A 385 -12.62 -15.90 43.44
N PRO A 386 -12.92 -16.64 44.54
CA PRO A 386 -14.20 -17.34 44.76
C PRO A 386 -15.44 -16.42 44.76
N ARG A 387 -16.66 -16.98 44.65
CA ARG A 387 -17.93 -16.24 44.56
C ARG A 387 -18.37 -15.74 45.96
N GLY A 388 -18.60 -14.43 46.12
CA GLY A 388 -19.07 -13.80 47.37
C GLY A 388 -18.21 -12.65 47.93
N THR A 389 -16.98 -12.48 47.43
CA THR A 389 -16.09 -11.37 47.80
C THR A 389 -16.60 -10.05 47.23
N LYS A 390 -16.85 -9.07 48.12
CA LYS A 390 -17.29 -7.72 47.71
C LYS A 390 -16.18 -7.04 46.89
N PHE A 391 -16.55 -6.35 45.80
CA PHE A 391 -15.63 -5.63 44.90
C PHE A 391 -14.65 -4.70 45.63
N LYS A 392 -15.08 -4.11 46.76
CA LYS A 392 -14.26 -3.26 47.64
C LYS A 392 -13.02 -3.95 48.24
N HIS A 393 -13.05 -5.28 48.41
CA HIS A 393 -11.91 -6.06 48.92
C HIS A 393 -10.93 -6.50 47.81
N LEU A 394 -11.32 -6.41 46.53
CA LEU A 394 -10.49 -6.77 45.38
C LEU A 394 -9.54 -5.65 44.92
N ILE A 395 -9.83 -4.41 45.32
CA ILE A 395 -9.04 -3.20 45.05
C ILE A 395 -8.34 -2.78 46.35
N PRO A 396 -7.52 -3.62 47.02
CA PRO A 396 -6.98 -3.29 48.34
C PRO A 396 -6.30 -1.90 48.26
N THR A 397 -6.91 -0.94 48.97
CA THR A 397 -6.40 0.41 49.28
C THR A 397 -5.40 0.98 48.27
N LEU A 398 -5.88 1.24 47.03
CA LEU A 398 -5.51 2.34 46.12
C LEU A 398 -4.02 2.76 45.97
N SER A 399 -3.06 1.91 46.27
CA SER A 399 -1.67 2.22 45.96
C SER A 399 -1.42 1.87 44.49
N ILE A 400 -1.41 2.91 43.65
CA ILE A 400 -1.17 2.85 42.19
C ILE A 400 0.00 1.90 41.82
N PRO A 401 1.14 1.86 42.53
CA PRO A 401 2.25 0.95 42.20
C PRO A 401 1.89 -0.54 42.25
N LYS A 402 0.94 -0.95 43.10
CA LYS A 402 0.53 -2.37 43.22
C LYS A 402 -0.28 -2.84 42.01
N LEU A 403 -0.90 -1.94 41.27
CA LEU A 403 -1.69 -2.27 40.06
C LEU A 403 -0.82 -2.60 38.85
N TYR A 404 0.44 -2.16 38.85
CA TYR A 404 1.43 -2.43 37.79
C TYR A 404 2.30 -3.67 38.07
N ARG A 405 1.97 -4.47 39.08
CA ARG A 405 2.69 -5.72 39.41
C ARG A 405 2.64 -6.68 38.21
N GLY A 406 3.81 -7.10 37.75
CA GLY A 406 3.94 -7.95 36.56
C GLY A 406 4.08 -7.17 35.24
N PHE A 407 4.01 -5.83 35.25
CA PHE A 407 4.25 -5.02 34.05
C PHE A 407 5.64 -5.22 33.45
N PRO A 408 6.76 -5.27 34.22
CA PRO A 408 8.08 -5.47 33.63
C PRO A 408 8.17 -6.76 32.81
N VAL A 409 7.60 -7.87 33.32
CA VAL A 409 7.53 -9.13 32.58
C VAL A 409 6.70 -8.98 31.31
N ALA A 410 5.54 -8.35 31.42
CA ALA A 410 4.66 -8.12 30.28
C ALA A 410 5.36 -7.29 29.20
N ALA A 411 6.04 -6.19 29.56
CA ALA A 411 6.74 -5.33 28.63
C ALA A 411 7.91 -6.05 27.93
N THR A 412 8.77 -6.75 28.69
CA THR A 412 9.93 -7.45 28.14
C THR A 412 9.54 -8.53 27.13
N PHE A 413 8.55 -9.36 27.46
CA PHE A 413 8.12 -10.45 26.56
C PHE A 413 7.23 -9.96 25.42
N SER A 414 6.62 -8.77 25.52
CA SER A 414 5.78 -8.22 24.45
C SER A 414 6.55 -7.98 23.16
N ILE A 415 7.80 -7.53 23.25
CA ILE A 415 8.64 -7.21 22.09
C ILE A 415 8.88 -8.47 21.24
N PRO A 416 9.51 -9.55 21.74
CA PRO A 416 9.72 -10.76 20.95
C PRO A 416 8.41 -11.46 20.56
N ALA A 417 7.37 -11.40 21.40
CA ALA A 417 6.09 -12.02 21.08
C ALA A 417 5.36 -11.35 19.92
N VAL A 418 5.22 -10.02 19.95
CA VAL A 418 4.58 -9.24 18.86
C VAL A 418 5.42 -9.33 17.59
N SER A 419 6.74 -9.27 17.72
CA SER A 419 7.66 -9.39 16.59
C SER A 419 7.49 -10.74 15.88
N THR A 420 7.52 -11.83 16.66
CA THR A 420 7.32 -13.19 16.13
C THR A 420 5.93 -13.35 15.52
N TYR A 421 4.89 -12.81 16.17
CA TYR A 421 3.52 -12.88 15.65
C TYR A 421 3.42 -12.24 14.27
N LEU A 422 3.88 -10.99 14.12
CA LEU A 422 3.77 -10.26 12.86
C LEU A 422 4.61 -10.90 11.75
N TYR A 423 5.84 -11.33 12.06
CA TYR A 423 6.69 -12.00 11.09
C TYR A 423 6.08 -13.31 10.58
N VAL A 424 5.59 -14.16 11.49
CA VAL A 424 4.97 -15.44 11.11
C VAL A 424 3.64 -15.20 10.39
N TYR A 425 2.87 -14.21 10.82
CA TYR A 425 1.62 -13.83 10.17
C TYR A 425 1.85 -13.46 8.71
N ASP A 426 2.80 -12.56 8.44
CA ASP A 426 3.08 -12.08 7.09
C ASP A 426 3.67 -13.20 6.22
N SER A 427 4.67 -13.92 6.75
CA SER A 427 5.28 -15.08 6.07
C SER A 427 4.24 -16.14 5.69
N THR A 428 3.30 -16.45 6.59
CA THR A 428 2.24 -17.43 6.34
C THR A 428 1.24 -16.90 5.32
N LYS A 429 0.90 -15.61 5.37
CA LYS A 429 -0.02 -14.98 4.41
C LYS A 429 0.52 -15.04 2.98
N HIS A 430 1.83 -14.77 2.83
CA HIS A 430 2.55 -14.93 1.57
C HIS A 430 2.55 -16.40 1.12
N LEU A 431 2.96 -17.32 1.99
CA LEU A 431 3.00 -18.75 1.68
C LEU A 431 1.63 -19.33 1.26
N LEU A 432 0.54 -18.96 1.94
CA LEU A 432 -0.83 -19.40 1.63
C LEU A 432 -1.34 -18.79 0.32
N SER A 433 -0.94 -17.55 0.00
CA SER A 433 -1.25 -16.91 -1.27
C SER A 433 -0.53 -17.62 -2.42
N ASP A 434 0.77 -17.88 -2.26
CA ASP A 434 1.64 -18.32 -3.33
C ASP A 434 1.51 -19.83 -3.60
N LYS A 435 1.31 -20.67 -2.57
CA LYS A 435 1.20 -22.13 -2.73
C LYS A 435 -0.22 -22.68 -2.86
N LEU A 436 -1.24 -21.99 -2.32
CA LEU A 436 -2.62 -22.49 -2.30
C LEU A 436 -3.59 -21.62 -3.13
N GLY A 437 -3.11 -20.56 -3.80
CA GLY A 437 -3.93 -19.68 -4.62
C GLY A 437 -5.02 -18.92 -3.83
N LEU A 438 -4.91 -18.86 -2.50
CA LEU A 438 -5.85 -18.13 -1.65
C LEU A 438 -5.54 -16.64 -1.73
N SER A 439 -6.36 -15.89 -2.48
CA SER A 439 -6.26 -14.43 -2.59
C SER A 439 -6.01 -13.76 -1.23
N LYS A 440 -5.06 -12.82 -1.20
CA LYS A 440 -4.54 -12.13 0.00
C LYS A 440 -5.62 -11.44 0.84
N ASP A 441 -6.74 -11.08 0.24
CA ASP A 441 -7.84 -10.33 0.88
C ASP A 441 -9.00 -11.23 1.34
N ARG A 442 -8.89 -12.56 1.17
CA ARG A 442 -9.91 -13.48 1.68
C ARG A 442 -9.78 -13.65 3.19
N VAL A 443 -10.92 -13.59 3.88
CA VAL A 443 -11.05 -13.79 5.34
C VAL A 443 -10.33 -15.06 5.82
N TRP A 444 -10.38 -16.14 5.03
CA TRP A 444 -9.72 -17.40 5.37
C TRP A 444 -8.19 -17.31 5.38
N ASN A 445 -7.58 -16.50 4.51
CA ASN A 445 -6.13 -16.32 4.50
C ASN A 445 -5.67 -15.58 5.77
N HIS A 446 -6.36 -14.49 6.13
CA HIS A 446 -6.13 -13.76 7.38
C HIS A 446 -6.33 -14.63 8.62
N ALA A 447 -7.38 -15.46 8.63
CA ALA A 447 -7.67 -16.36 9.75
C ALA A 447 -6.57 -17.42 9.92
N LEU A 448 -6.19 -18.13 8.86
CA LEU A 448 -5.17 -19.19 8.90
C LEU A 448 -3.78 -18.64 9.25
N SER A 449 -3.40 -17.49 8.68
CA SER A 449 -2.16 -16.79 9.02
C SER A 449 -2.14 -16.35 10.48
N GLY A 450 -3.27 -15.86 10.99
CA GLY A 450 -3.47 -15.54 12.40
C GLY A 450 -3.30 -16.75 13.32
N VAL A 451 -3.82 -17.92 12.92
CA VAL A 451 -3.65 -19.16 13.70
C VAL A 451 -2.18 -19.58 13.77
N ALA A 452 -1.48 -19.58 12.63
CA ALA A 452 -0.06 -19.95 12.59
C ALA A 452 0.79 -19.01 13.45
N ALA A 453 0.54 -17.69 13.34
CA ALA A 453 1.20 -16.68 14.15
C ALA A 453 0.94 -16.85 15.66
N GLU A 454 -0.30 -17.17 16.07
CA GLU A 454 -0.68 -17.37 17.47
C GLU A 454 0.05 -18.59 18.07
N VAL A 455 0.16 -19.68 17.32
CA VAL A 455 0.85 -20.90 17.76
C VAL A 455 2.34 -20.62 18.02
N ILE A 456 3.03 -20.00 17.06
CA ILE A 456 4.47 -19.77 17.17
C ILE A 456 4.79 -18.66 18.18
N SER A 457 4.09 -17.53 18.15
CA SER A 457 4.28 -16.46 19.15
C SER A 457 3.86 -16.86 20.56
N GLY A 458 2.97 -17.87 20.69
CA GLY A 458 2.52 -18.46 21.94
C GLY A 458 3.66 -18.96 22.85
N VAL A 459 4.82 -19.26 22.25
CA VAL A 459 6.06 -19.63 22.97
C VAL A 459 6.52 -18.50 23.91
N PHE A 460 6.33 -17.24 23.51
CA PHE A 460 6.64 -16.08 24.32
C PHE A 460 5.45 -15.62 25.17
N TRP A 461 4.23 -15.74 24.66
CA TRP A 461 3.03 -15.33 25.39
C TRP A 461 2.80 -16.15 26.65
N THR A 462 2.96 -17.47 26.60
CA THR A 462 2.56 -18.33 27.73
C THR A 462 3.42 -18.13 28.98
N PRO A 463 4.77 -18.14 28.92
CA PRO A 463 5.61 -17.84 30.07
C PRO A 463 5.34 -16.45 30.66
N MET A 464 5.13 -15.45 29.80
CA MET A 464 4.76 -14.10 30.22
C MET A 464 3.44 -14.11 31.01
N GLU A 465 2.40 -14.77 30.49
CA GLU A 465 1.10 -14.82 31.16
C GLU A 465 1.16 -15.54 32.51
N VAL A 466 1.86 -16.66 32.60
CA VAL A 466 2.00 -17.42 33.87
C VAL A 466 2.68 -16.56 34.93
N LEU A 467 3.82 -15.94 34.60
CA LEU A 467 4.56 -15.07 35.52
C LEU A 467 3.73 -13.85 35.93
N LYS A 468 3.15 -13.15 34.95
CA LYS A 468 2.31 -11.97 35.18
C LYS A 468 1.10 -12.30 36.05
N SER A 469 0.34 -13.34 35.72
CA SER A 469 -0.87 -13.72 36.44
C SER A 469 -0.58 -14.15 37.88
N LYS A 470 0.51 -14.89 38.12
CA LYS A 470 0.92 -15.28 39.49
C LYS A 470 1.35 -14.06 40.32
N LEU A 471 2.06 -13.08 39.73
CA LEU A 471 2.41 -11.82 40.41
C LEU A 471 1.17 -10.95 40.73
N GLN A 472 0.20 -10.89 39.80
CA GLN A 472 -1.06 -10.16 39.98
C GLN A 472 -1.97 -10.80 41.03
N TYR A 473 -1.96 -12.14 41.12
CA TYR A 473 -2.70 -12.92 42.12
C TYR A 473 -2.10 -12.81 43.53
N SER A 474 -0.77 -12.99 43.67
CA SER A 474 -0.06 -13.03 44.96
C SER A 474 -0.22 -11.76 45.82
N THR A 475 -0.73 -10.67 45.26
CA THR A 475 -0.94 -9.37 45.95
C THR A 475 -2.41 -9.09 46.31
N ALA A 476 -3.32 -10.02 46.02
CA ALA A 476 -4.75 -9.87 46.33
C ALA A 476 -5.10 -10.13 47.80
N TYR A 477 -4.22 -10.80 48.56
CA TYR A 477 -4.43 -11.13 49.97
C TYR A 477 -3.35 -10.50 50.84
N THR A 478 -3.76 -9.62 51.76
CA THR A 478 -2.93 -9.24 52.91
C THR A 478 -2.93 -10.42 53.89
N PRO A 479 -1.81 -10.80 54.54
CA PRO A 479 -1.79 -11.92 55.51
C PRO A 479 -2.85 -11.82 56.61
N THR A 480 -3.23 -10.59 56.99
CA THR A 480 -4.33 -10.29 57.93
C THR A 480 -5.71 -10.76 57.45
N GLN A 481 -5.99 -10.73 56.14
CA GLN A 481 -7.26 -11.19 55.58
C GLN A 481 -7.34 -12.72 55.49
N ILE A 482 -6.20 -13.40 55.27
CA ILE A 482 -6.13 -14.86 55.32
C ILE A 482 -6.39 -15.32 56.76
N LEU A 483 -5.76 -14.66 57.74
CA LEU A 483 -6.01 -14.92 59.16
C LEU A 483 -7.48 -14.67 59.54
N GLU A 484 -8.12 -13.58 59.09
CA GLU A 484 -9.55 -13.32 59.36
C GLU A 484 -10.49 -14.36 58.71
N VAL A 485 -10.21 -14.81 57.49
CA VAL A 485 -11.04 -15.82 56.79
C VAL A 485 -10.89 -17.18 57.44
N VAL A 486 -9.66 -17.58 57.78
CA VAL A 486 -9.38 -18.81 58.53
C VAL A 486 -10.07 -18.75 59.90
N ASN A 487 -9.93 -17.64 60.64
CA ASN A 487 -10.54 -17.48 61.95
C ASN A 487 -12.08 -17.54 61.87
N ASN A 488 -12.69 -16.91 60.86
CA ASN A 488 -14.15 -16.98 60.63
C ASN A 488 -14.65 -18.37 60.20
N GLU A 489 -13.85 -19.18 59.50
CA GLU A 489 -14.19 -20.56 59.14
C GLU A 489 -14.14 -21.51 60.36
N PHE A 490 -13.12 -21.38 61.21
CA PHE A 490 -13.00 -22.16 62.45
C PHE A 490 -14.11 -21.81 63.44
N VAL A 491 -14.43 -20.51 63.58
CA VAL A 491 -15.54 -20.02 64.41
C VAL A 491 -16.90 -20.51 63.89
N LYS A 492 -17.12 -20.53 62.57
CA LYS A 492 -18.38 -21.06 61.99
C LYS A 492 -18.55 -22.57 62.17
N LYS A 493 -17.45 -23.33 62.30
CA LYS A 493 -17.47 -24.80 62.46
C LYS A 493 -17.39 -25.26 63.93
N ASN A 494 -17.43 -24.34 64.91
CA ASN A 494 -17.29 -24.65 66.34
C ASN A 494 -16.08 -25.56 66.67
N MET A 495 -14.99 -25.43 65.92
CA MET A 495 -13.76 -26.17 66.22
C MET A 495 -12.86 -25.36 67.16
N PRO A 496 -12.15 -25.99 68.11
CA PRO A 496 -11.12 -25.32 68.90
C PRO A 496 -10.05 -24.74 67.97
N LEU A 497 -9.62 -23.51 68.23
CA LEU A 497 -8.46 -22.94 67.57
C LEU A 497 -7.24 -23.83 67.90
N PRO A 498 -6.45 -24.31 66.92
CA PRO A 498 -5.25 -25.06 67.24
C PRO A 498 -4.26 -24.12 67.92
N GLU A 499 -3.65 -24.57 69.01
CA GLU A 499 -2.51 -23.92 69.66
C GLU A 499 -1.28 -24.08 68.75
N LEU A 500 -1.27 -23.34 67.64
CA LEU A 500 -0.14 -23.26 66.73
C LEU A 500 0.90 -22.32 67.36
N ALA A 501 2.12 -22.84 67.51
CA ALA A 501 3.31 -22.01 67.69
C ALA A 501 3.24 -20.79 66.73
N PRO A 502 3.65 -19.59 67.18
CA PRO A 502 3.53 -18.39 66.36
C PRO A 502 4.10 -18.69 64.98
N PRO A 503 3.33 -18.49 63.89
CA PRO A 503 3.83 -18.76 62.56
C PRO A 503 5.15 -18.02 62.40
N PRO A 504 6.16 -18.63 61.75
CA PRO A 504 7.43 -17.95 61.50
C PRO A 504 7.10 -16.58 60.90
N PRO A 505 7.80 -15.50 61.31
CA PRO A 505 7.47 -14.15 60.91
C PRO A 505 7.35 -14.11 59.40
N VAL A 506 6.12 -14.00 58.91
CA VAL A 506 5.85 -13.82 57.49
C VAL A 506 6.40 -12.44 57.18
N ASP A 507 7.52 -12.39 56.47
CA ASP A 507 8.15 -11.12 56.11
C ASP A 507 7.20 -10.32 55.21
N LEU A 508 6.46 -9.42 55.86
CA LEU A 508 5.41 -8.57 55.30
C LEU A 508 5.92 -7.61 54.22
N ASN A 509 7.25 -7.48 54.09
CA ASN A 509 7.93 -6.57 53.17
C ASN A 509 8.55 -7.27 51.94
N VAL A 510 8.48 -8.60 51.81
CA VAL A 510 8.99 -9.28 50.61
C VAL A 510 8.01 -9.06 49.46
N THR A 511 8.20 -7.94 48.78
CA THR A 511 7.74 -7.76 47.42
C THR A 511 8.37 -8.87 46.58
N ARG A 512 7.63 -9.97 46.36
CA ARG A 512 8.10 -11.09 45.51
C ARG A 512 8.62 -10.54 44.18
N SER A 513 9.93 -10.62 43.99
CA SER A 513 10.59 -10.24 42.74
C SER A 513 10.23 -11.26 41.67
N THR A 514 10.14 -10.80 40.42
CA THR A 514 9.96 -11.66 39.24
C THR A 514 11.01 -12.77 39.22
N LEU A 515 12.27 -12.46 39.55
CA LEU A 515 13.36 -13.43 39.53
C LEU A 515 13.17 -14.53 40.58
N THR A 516 12.72 -14.16 41.78
CA THR A 516 12.42 -15.10 42.85
C THR A 516 11.27 -16.04 42.44
N LEU A 517 10.21 -15.50 41.83
CA LEU A 517 9.10 -16.31 41.33
C LEU A 517 9.53 -17.24 40.18
N SER A 518 10.31 -16.74 39.23
CA SER A 518 10.83 -17.56 38.13
C SER A 518 11.70 -18.71 38.66
N ARG A 519 12.56 -18.44 39.64
CA ARG A 519 13.38 -19.46 40.29
C ARG A 519 12.53 -20.51 41.01
N GLU A 520 11.52 -20.08 41.77
CA GLU A 520 10.58 -20.96 42.46
C GLU A 520 9.84 -21.89 41.48
N ILE A 521 9.34 -21.35 40.36
CA ILE A 521 8.67 -22.16 39.31
C ILE A 521 9.64 -23.17 38.71
N LEU A 522 10.88 -22.75 38.42
CA LEU A 522 11.89 -23.62 37.84
C LEU A 522 12.28 -24.77 38.80
N GLU A 523 12.41 -24.49 40.10
CA GLU A 523 12.77 -25.47 41.13
C GLU A 523 11.60 -26.43 41.45
N THR A 524 10.35 -25.95 41.46
CA THR A 524 9.18 -26.75 41.87
C THR A 524 8.47 -27.46 40.71
N GLU A 525 8.33 -26.79 39.57
CA GLU A 525 7.56 -27.27 38.41
C GLU A 525 8.43 -27.56 37.19
N GLY A 526 9.67 -27.07 37.17
CA GLY A 526 10.56 -27.11 36.02
C GLY A 526 10.11 -26.20 34.88
N ILE A 527 10.71 -26.35 33.71
CA ILE A 527 10.40 -25.56 32.51
C ILE A 527 8.91 -25.69 32.12
N LYS A 528 8.32 -26.86 32.34
CA LYS A 528 6.90 -27.13 32.06
C LYS A 528 5.95 -26.23 32.85
N GLY A 529 6.35 -25.73 34.02
CA GLY A 529 5.57 -24.78 34.82
C GLY A 529 5.31 -23.45 34.09
N PHE A 530 6.29 -22.96 33.32
CA PHE A 530 6.14 -21.72 32.53
C PHE A 530 5.19 -21.86 31.35
N TYR A 531 5.02 -23.07 30.82
CA TYR A 531 4.10 -23.37 29.72
C TYR A 531 2.78 -23.97 30.20
N ARG A 532 2.50 -23.90 31.51
CA ARG A 532 1.27 -24.40 32.11
C ARG A 532 0.08 -23.67 31.49
N GLY A 533 -0.76 -24.42 30.78
CA GLY A 533 -1.92 -23.88 30.10
C GLY A 533 -1.68 -23.41 28.67
N TYR A 534 -0.53 -23.66 28.04
CA TYR A 534 -0.27 -23.31 26.63
C TYR A 534 -1.41 -23.71 25.69
N TRP A 535 -1.91 -24.95 25.77
CA TRP A 535 -3.03 -25.41 24.95
C TRP A 535 -4.36 -24.70 25.28
N LEU A 536 -4.59 -24.35 26.55
CA LEU A 536 -5.75 -23.54 26.94
C LEU A 536 -5.62 -22.09 26.44
N THR A 537 -4.40 -21.55 26.42
CA THR A 537 -4.08 -20.25 25.82
C THR A 537 -4.46 -20.23 24.34
N LEU A 538 -4.04 -21.25 23.57
CA LEU A 538 -4.44 -21.37 22.17
C LEU A 538 -5.95 -21.59 21.99
N ALA A 539 -6.57 -22.41 22.84
CA ALA A 539 -8.02 -22.64 22.81
C ALA A 539 -8.84 -21.36 23.11
N VAL A 540 -8.24 -20.37 23.77
CA VAL A 540 -8.84 -19.03 23.95
C VAL A 540 -8.55 -18.15 22.74
N PHE A 541 -7.28 -17.99 22.37
CA PHE A 541 -6.88 -16.93 21.45
C PHE A 541 -7.07 -17.29 19.98
N VAL A 542 -6.90 -18.55 19.58
CA VAL A 542 -7.12 -18.96 18.18
C VAL A 542 -8.58 -18.70 17.74
N PRO A 543 -9.61 -19.18 18.47
CA PRO A 543 -11.00 -18.85 18.12
C PRO A 543 -11.28 -17.36 18.23
N GLN A 544 -10.72 -16.67 19.23
CA GLN A 544 -10.89 -15.23 19.40
C GLN A 544 -10.38 -14.46 18.17
N THR A 545 -9.20 -14.79 17.66
CA THR A 545 -8.60 -14.15 16.48
C THR A 545 -9.45 -14.37 15.23
N VAL A 546 -9.93 -15.61 15.01
CA VAL A 546 -10.82 -15.91 13.88
C VAL A 546 -12.13 -15.12 13.97
N ILE A 547 -12.77 -15.11 15.15
CA ILE A 547 -14.02 -14.36 15.39
C ILE A 547 -13.80 -12.87 15.17
N TYR A 548 -12.70 -12.32 15.70
CA TYR A 548 -12.35 -10.91 15.53
C TYR A 548 -12.27 -10.53 14.04
N PHE A 549 -11.46 -11.24 13.25
CA PHE A 549 -11.27 -10.91 11.83
C PHE A 549 -12.56 -11.07 11.02
N VAL A 550 -13.33 -12.14 11.25
CA VAL A 550 -14.61 -12.35 10.55
C VAL A 550 -15.60 -11.21 10.85
N ILE A 551 -15.72 -10.79 12.10
CA ILE A 551 -16.63 -9.71 12.49
C ILE A 551 -16.13 -8.38 11.97
N TYR A 552 -14.84 -8.08 12.14
CA TYR A 552 -14.22 -6.84 11.70
C TYR A 552 -14.40 -6.63 10.19
N GLU A 553 -14.09 -7.64 9.37
CA GLU A 553 -14.26 -7.56 7.91
C GLU A 553 -15.73 -7.43 7.50
N LYS A 554 -16.66 -8.13 8.17
CA LYS A 554 -18.11 -7.97 7.92
C LYS A 554 -18.61 -6.57 8.29
N LEU A 555 -18.13 -5.99 9.38
CA LEU A 555 -18.49 -4.64 9.80
C LEU A 555 -17.93 -3.60 8.83
N LYS A 556 -16.67 -3.74 8.43
CA LYS A 556 -16.02 -2.90 7.41
C LYS A 556 -16.79 -2.94 6.09
N ALA A 557 -17.14 -4.14 5.59
CA ALA A 557 -17.90 -4.30 4.36
C ALA A 557 -19.31 -3.68 4.45
N ARG A 558 -19.97 -3.78 5.61
CA ARG A 558 -21.28 -3.13 5.85
C ARG A 558 -21.17 -1.61 5.97
N GLY A 559 -20.12 -1.12 6.64
CA GLY A 559 -19.83 0.31 6.76
C GLY A 559 -19.64 0.96 5.40
N ALA A 560 -18.79 0.35 4.55
CA ALA A 560 -18.55 0.82 3.20
C ALA A 560 -19.84 0.87 2.35
N LYS A 561 -20.73 -0.12 2.50
CA LYS A 561 -22.06 -0.11 1.86
C LYS A 561 -22.97 0.99 2.40
N SER A 562 -23.01 1.19 3.71
CA SER A 562 -23.83 2.22 4.36
C SER A 562 -23.38 3.64 3.99
N ASP A 563 -22.07 3.89 3.94
CA ASP A 563 -21.55 5.19 3.52
C ASP A 563 -21.75 5.42 2.02
N ALA A 564 -21.64 4.38 1.18
CA ALA A 564 -22.05 4.46 -0.22
C ALA A 564 -23.56 4.76 -0.38
N GLU A 565 -24.43 4.19 0.46
CA GLU A 565 -25.87 4.49 0.48
C GLU A 565 -26.17 5.90 0.98
N LYS A 566 -25.43 6.42 1.96
CA LYS A 566 -25.57 7.81 2.43
C LYS A 566 -25.11 8.80 1.36
N ILE A 567 -23.98 8.55 0.70
CA ILE A 567 -23.52 9.35 -0.44
C ILE A 567 -24.61 9.36 -1.51
N LYS A 568 -25.17 8.20 -1.85
CA LYS A 568 -26.28 8.08 -2.80
C LYS A 568 -27.54 8.84 -2.36
N ARG A 569 -27.90 8.84 -1.06
CA ARG A 569 -29.01 9.65 -0.53
C ARG A 569 -28.71 11.15 -0.54
N ILE A 570 -27.47 11.55 -0.28
CA ILE A 570 -27.04 12.96 -0.36
C ILE A 570 -27.08 13.41 -1.82
N GLU A 571 -26.69 12.56 -2.78
CA GLU A 571 -26.87 12.78 -4.22
C GLU A 571 -28.36 12.83 -4.62
N GLU A 572 -29.22 12.00 -4.03
CA GLU A 572 -30.67 12.05 -4.25
C GLU A 572 -31.32 13.30 -3.62
N PHE A 573 -30.78 13.81 -2.51
CA PHE A 573 -31.27 15.02 -1.83
C PHE A 573 -30.74 16.31 -2.50
N SER A 574 -29.52 16.30 -3.04
CA SER A 574 -28.97 17.40 -3.85
C SER A 574 -29.58 17.48 -5.26
N ASN A 575 -30.28 16.42 -5.69
CA ASN A 575 -31.15 16.44 -6.87
C ASN A 575 -32.51 17.12 -6.61
N ILE A 576 -32.77 17.68 -5.43
CA ILE A 576 -33.91 18.57 -5.20
C ILE A 576 -33.53 19.99 -5.70
N GLN A 577 -33.87 20.23 -6.97
CA GLN A 577 -33.95 21.52 -7.68
C GLN A 577 -32.71 22.41 -7.68
N HIS A 578 -31.79 22.15 -8.62
CA HIS A 578 -31.08 23.23 -9.30
C HIS A 578 -31.25 23.08 -10.81
N TYR A 579 -32.17 23.90 -11.36
CA TYR A 579 -32.07 24.33 -12.75
C TYR A 579 -30.80 25.18 -12.89
N ASP A 580 -30.10 25.07 -14.01
CA ASP A 580 -29.03 26.00 -14.32
C ASP A 580 -29.58 27.42 -14.56
N ARG A 581 -28.70 28.42 -14.80
CA ARG A 581 -29.09 29.82 -15.07
C ARG A 581 -30.06 29.96 -16.27
N TYR A 582 -30.26 28.92 -17.06
CA TYR A 582 -31.08 28.90 -18.28
C TYR A 582 -32.35 28.04 -18.15
N GLY A 583 -32.65 27.48 -16.97
CA GLY A 583 -33.90 26.77 -16.73
C GLY A 583 -33.95 25.34 -17.27
N LEU A 584 -32.79 24.71 -17.55
CA LEU A 584 -32.75 23.33 -18.08
C LEU A 584 -32.41 22.28 -16.99
N PRO A 585 -32.99 21.07 -17.08
CA PRO A 585 -32.72 20.00 -16.12
C PRO A 585 -31.33 19.39 -16.34
N ARG A 586 -30.44 19.47 -15.34
CA ARG A 586 -29.16 18.74 -15.33
C ARG A 586 -29.41 17.23 -15.23
N LYS A 587 -28.79 16.43 -16.11
CA LYS A 587 -28.76 14.97 -15.98
C LYS A 587 -27.84 14.56 -14.82
N PRO A 588 -28.19 13.51 -14.05
CA PRO A 588 -27.37 13.05 -12.93
C PRO A 588 -26.00 12.56 -13.43
N ALA A 589 -24.95 12.94 -12.70
CA ALA A 589 -23.58 12.55 -12.99
C ALA A 589 -23.40 11.02 -13.04
N PRO A 590 -22.48 10.49 -13.86
CA PRO A 590 -22.17 9.06 -13.88
C PRO A 590 -21.63 8.62 -12.52
N LYS A 591 -22.15 7.49 -12.02
CA LYS A 591 -21.76 6.88 -10.74
C LYS A 591 -20.32 6.41 -10.81
N VAL A 592 -19.39 7.25 -10.38
CA VAL A 592 -18.07 6.84 -9.93
C VAL A 592 -18.31 5.96 -8.71
N HIS A 593 -18.02 4.66 -8.76
CA HIS A 593 -17.95 3.86 -7.54
C HIS A 593 -16.73 4.34 -6.76
N PRO A 594 -16.89 5.14 -5.69
CA PRO A 594 -15.76 5.42 -4.84
C PRO A 594 -15.48 4.08 -4.16
N HIS A 595 -14.23 3.60 -4.17
CA HIS A 595 -13.82 2.81 -3.01
C HIS A 595 -13.93 3.76 -1.83
N VAL A 596 -15.08 3.77 -1.15
CA VAL A 596 -15.36 4.64 -0.01
C VAL A 596 -14.34 4.27 1.05
N ALA A 597 -13.26 5.03 1.13
CA ALA A 597 -12.29 4.90 2.19
C ALA A 597 -13.01 5.30 3.48
N LEU A 598 -13.28 4.29 4.34
CA LEU A 598 -13.92 4.51 5.63
C LEU A 598 -13.12 5.52 6.45
N ALA A 599 -13.83 6.39 7.18
CA ALA A 599 -13.18 7.31 8.11
C ALA A 599 -12.38 6.55 9.18
N PHE A 600 -11.30 7.14 9.68
CA PHE A 600 -10.47 6.56 10.75
C PHE A 600 -11.29 6.15 11.99
N SER A 601 -12.27 6.97 12.36
CA SER A 601 -13.21 6.69 13.45
C SER A 601 -14.05 5.42 13.21
N SER A 602 -14.43 5.14 11.96
CA SER A 602 -15.15 3.91 11.62
C SER A 602 -14.30 2.67 11.87
N TYR A 603 -13.01 2.69 11.50
CA TYR A 603 -12.10 1.58 11.78
C TYR A 603 -11.94 1.32 13.29
N PHE A 604 -11.84 2.39 14.08
CA PHE A 604 -11.75 2.29 15.53
C PHE A 604 -13.01 1.66 16.13
N ILE A 605 -14.19 2.10 15.73
CA ILE A 605 -15.48 1.58 16.21
C ILE A 605 -15.64 0.11 15.82
N TYR A 606 -15.33 -0.25 14.58
CA TYR A 606 -15.44 -1.64 14.12
C TYR A 606 -14.47 -2.57 14.84
N SER A 607 -13.24 -2.11 15.10
CA SER A 607 -12.26 -2.85 15.91
C SER A 607 -12.75 -3.04 17.34
N ALA A 608 -13.30 -2.00 17.98
CA ALA A 608 -13.85 -2.08 19.33
C ALA A 608 -15.02 -3.08 19.44
N ILE A 609 -15.97 -3.04 18.50
CA ILE A 609 -17.11 -3.96 18.48
C ILE A 609 -16.64 -5.41 18.25
N ALA A 610 -15.76 -5.63 17.27
CA ALA A 610 -15.21 -6.95 16.99
C ALA A 610 -14.45 -7.51 18.21
N SER A 611 -13.63 -6.68 18.85
CA SER A 611 -12.88 -7.04 20.06
C SER A 611 -13.80 -7.39 21.22
N ALA A 612 -14.85 -6.60 21.47
CA ALA A 612 -15.81 -6.87 22.55
C ALA A 612 -16.55 -8.21 22.36
N ILE A 613 -17.01 -8.50 21.14
CA ILE A 613 -17.72 -9.76 20.84
C ILE A 613 -16.75 -10.95 20.96
N ALA A 614 -15.58 -10.86 20.33
CA ALA A 614 -14.58 -11.92 20.37
C ALA A 614 -14.11 -12.21 21.80
N ALA A 615 -13.87 -11.17 22.61
CA ALA A 615 -13.50 -11.29 24.02
C ALA A 615 -14.62 -11.90 24.87
N SER A 616 -15.87 -11.58 24.59
CA SER A 616 -17.03 -12.11 25.33
C SER A 616 -17.22 -13.61 25.09
N ILE A 617 -17.14 -14.05 23.83
CA ILE A 617 -17.30 -15.46 23.46
C ILE A 617 -16.15 -16.29 24.03
N SER A 618 -14.92 -15.80 23.92
CA SER A 618 -13.72 -16.49 24.42
C SER A 618 -13.59 -16.48 25.95
N ASN A 619 -14.40 -15.70 26.68
CA ASN A 619 -14.32 -15.59 28.15
C ASN A 619 -14.55 -16.93 28.86
N VAL A 620 -15.40 -17.78 28.31
CA VAL A 620 -15.77 -19.08 28.90
C VAL A 620 -14.53 -19.96 29.11
N VAL A 621 -13.66 -20.03 28.11
CA VAL A 621 -12.41 -20.80 28.16
C VAL A 621 -11.33 -20.05 28.93
N ASP A 622 -11.33 -18.72 28.84
CA ASP A 622 -10.36 -17.86 29.51
C ASP A 622 -10.43 -17.93 31.04
N VAL A 623 -11.63 -18.02 31.63
CA VAL A 623 -11.78 -18.19 33.09
C VAL A 623 -11.09 -19.48 33.56
N VAL A 624 -11.24 -20.57 32.80
CA VAL A 624 -10.61 -21.86 33.12
C VAL A 624 -9.08 -21.76 32.97
N LYS A 625 -8.62 -21.14 31.89
CA LYS A 625 -7.19 -20.89 31.62
C LYS A 625 -6.55 -20.07 32.74
N THR A 626 -7.11 -18.92 33.08
CA THR A 626 -6.54 -18.00 34.08
C THR A 626 -6.41 -18.67 35.44
N ARG A 627 -7.42 -19.46 35.85
CA ARG A 627 -7.35 -20.23 37.10
C ARG A 627 -6.27 -21.31 37.05
N TRP A 628 -6.18 -22.04 35.94
CA TRP A 628 -5.16 -23.07 35.75
C TRP A 628 -3.72 -22.53 35.76
N GLN A 629 -3.50 -21.33 35.20
CA GLN A 629 -2.19 -20.67 35.17
C GLN A 629 -1.76 -20.15 36.56
N VAL A 630 -2.71 -19.83 37.44
CA VAL A 630 -2.42 -19.28 38.77
C VAL A 630 -2.14 -20.39 39.80
N THR A 631 -2.77 -21.56 39.66
CA THR A 631 -2.54 -22.74 40.53
C THR A 631 -1.06 -23.13 40.62
N TYR A 632 -0.59 -23.46 41.83
CA TYR A 632 0.74 -24.03 42.05
C TYR A 632 0.67 -25.57 42.11
N LYS A 633 1.71 -26.26 41.65
CA LYS A 633 1.76 -27.75 41.63
C LYS A 633 1.58 -28.40 43.01
N ASN A 634 1.85 -27.67 44.10
CA ASN A 634 1.70 -28.16 45.48
C ASN A 634 0.30 -27.94 46.09
N GLU A 635 -0.66 -27.33 45.37
CA GLU A 635 -2.06 -27.29 45.82
C GLU A 635 -2.75 -28.63 45.53
N GLU A 636 -2.91 -29.47 46.56
CA GLU A 636 -3.42 -30.86 46.45
C GLU A 636 -4.81 -30.99 45.78
N ASN A 637 -5.59 -29.91 45.76
CA ASN A 637 -7.00 -29.92 45.35
C ASN A 637 -7.26 -29.71 43.85
N ILE A 638 -6.26 -29.35 43.02
CA ILE A 638 -6.48 -29.06 41.58
C ILE A 638 -5.39 -29.74 40.71
N LYS A 639 -5.70 -30.94 40.21
CA LYS A 639 -4.80 -31.78 39.40
C LYS A 639 -5.02 -31.64 37.89
N SER A 640 -6.17 -31.15 37.43
CA SER A 640 -6.46 -30.97 35.99
C SER A 640 -7.39 -29.80 35.66
N PRO A 641 -7.35 -29.26 34.42
CA PRO A 641 -8.31 -28.25 33.96
C PRO A 641 -9.77 -28.73 34.02
N LEU A 642 -10.03 -30.02 33.82
CA LEU A 642 -11.37 -30.62 33.92
C LEU A 642 -11.94 -30.50 35.34
N GLN A 643 -11.09 -30.60 36.37
CA GLN A 643 -11.53 -30.39 37.75
C GLN A 643 -11.91 -28.93 38.02
N ILE A 644 -11.22 -27.97 37.40
CA ILE A 644 -11.62 -26.55 37.46
C ILE A 644 -12.99 -26.35 36.84
N ILE A 645 -13.24 -26.94 35.66
CA ILE A 645 -14.55 -26.90 34.99
C ILE A 645 -15.64 -27.51 35.89
N LYS A 646 -15.38 -28.69 36.47
CA LYS A 646 -16.31 -29.36 37.38
C LYS A 646 -16.58 -28.51 38.63
N ASN A 647 -15.55 -27.92 39.23
CA ASN A 647 -15.67 -27.09 40.42
C ASN A 647 -16.47 -25.80 40.14
N LEU A 648 -16.17 -25.12 39.02
CA LEU A 648 -16.93 -23.96 38.55
C LEU A 648 -18.41 -24.27 38.39
N TYR A 649 -18.73 -25.39 37.74
CA TYR A 649 -20.11 -25.80 37.49
C TYR A 649 -20.84 -26.22 38.78
N MET A 650 -20.22 -27.08 39.59
CA MET A 650 -20.87 -27.69 40.75
C MET A 650 -20.93 -26.79 41.99
N HIS A 651 -19.92 -25.93 42.21
CA HIS A 651 -19.75 -25.22 43.49
C HIS A 651 -19.75 -23.69 43.37
N GLU A 652 -19.45 -23.12 42.20
CA GLU A 652 -19.36 -21.66 42.01
C GLU A 652 -20.54 -21.07 41.21
N GLY A 653 -21.59 -21.86 41.01
CA GLY A 653 -22.88 -21.43 40.47
C GLY A 653 -23.03 -21.64 38.97
N GLY A 654 -22.66 -22.84 38.50
CA GLY A 654 -23.09 -23.40 37.23
C GLY A 654 -22.50 -22.71 36.00
N ILE A 655 -23.31 -22.64 34.95
CA ILE A 655 -22.90 -22.06 33.66
C ILE A 655 -22.54 -20.57 33.76
N PHE A 656 -23.14 -19.83 34.71
CA PHE A 656 -22.87 -18.41 34.94
C PHE A 656 -21.47 -18.16 35.52
N ALA A 657 -20.85 -19.16 36.16
CA ALA A 657 -19.50 -19.02 36.70
C ALA A 657 -18.45 -18.80 35.58
N PHE A 658 -18.68 -19.36 34.39
CA PHE A 658 -17.82 -19.21 33.22
C PHE A 658 -17.90 -17.83 32.56
N GLY A 659 -18.97 -17.06 32.83
CA GLY A 659 -19.12 -15.66 32.40
C GLY A 659 -18.44 -14.65 33.32
N ARG A 660 -17.82 -15.11 34.42
CA ARG A 660 -17.24 -14.22 35.43
C ARG A 660 -16.08 -13.41 34.85
N GLY A 661 -16.07 -12.11 35.13
CA GLY A 661 -15.02 -11.20 34.67
C GLY A 661 -15.13 -10.80 33.20
N MET A 662 -16.20 -11.19 32.49
CA MET A 662 -16.42 -10.80 31.09
C MET A 662 -16.41 -9.27 30.90
N ILE A 663 -17.10 -8.52 31.77
CA ILE A 663 -17.09 -7.05 31.71
C ILE A 663 -15.67 -6.50 31.89
N ALA A 664 -14.92 -7.03 32.87
CA ALA A 664 -13.54 -6.63 33.10
C ALA A 664 -12.62 -6.99 31.92
N ARG A 665 -12.87 -8.12 31.25
CA ARG A 665 -12.16 -8.56 30.04
C ARG A 665 -12.44 -7.64 28.86
N VAL A 666 -13.70 -7.28 28.60
CA VAL A 666 -14.06 -6.32 27.54
C VAL A 666 -13.50 -4.93 27.84
N ALA A 667 -13.63 -4.46 29.09
CA ALA A 667 -13.10 -3.17 29.55
C ALA A 667 -11.57 -3.08 29.43
N TRP A 668 -10.86 -4.20 29.44
CA TRP A 668 -9.44 -4.27 29.15
C TRP A 668 -9.13 -4.40 27.65
N ALA A 669 -9.80 -5.33 26.96
CA ALA A 669 -9.48 -5.71 25.58
C ALA A 669 -9.73 -4.57 24.58
N VAL A 670 -10.86 -3.86 24.73
CA VAL A 670 -11.23 -2.79 23.80
C VAL A 670 -10.19 -1.65 23.85
N PRO A 671 -9.90 -1.02 25.01
CA PRO A 671 -8.87 0.02 25.08
C PRO A 671 -7.49 -0.47 24.65
N ALA A 672 -7.11 -1.72 24.97
CA ALA A 672 -5.81 -2.25 24.58
C ALA A 672 -5.65 -2.29 23.05
N THR A 673 -6.64 -2.84 22.33
CA THR A 673 -6.62 -2.89 20.86
C THR A 673 -6.70 -1.50 20.22
N SER A 674 -7.60 -0.66 20.74
CA SER A 674 -7.82 0.71 20.29
C SER A 674 -6.58 1.59 20.43
N LEU A 675 -5.92 1.54 21.60
CA LEU A 675 -4.75 2.35 21.90
C LEU A 675 -3.53 1.86 21.13
N SER A 676 -3.35 0.54 20.98
CA SER A 676 -2.28 -0.02 20.16
C SER A 676 -2.40 0.45 18.71
N MET A 677 -3.60 0.45 18.14
CA MET A 677 -3.81 0.93 16.77
C MET A 677 -3.56 2.42 16.64
N ALA A 678 -4.05 3.23 17.58
CA ALA A 678 -3.86 4.68 17.57
C ALA A 678 -2.38 5.05 17.68
N VAL A 679 -1.64 4.43 18.60
CA VAL A 679 -0.21 4.69 18.79
C VAL A 679 0.60 4.27 17.56
N PHE A 680 0.30 3.11 16.98
CA PHE A 680 0.93 2.67 15.74
C PHE A 680 0.77 3.70 14.61
N GLU A 681 -0.44 4.19 14.38
CA GLU A 681 -0.70 5.20 13.34
C GLU A 681 -0.04 6.55 13.65
N VAL A 682 0.01 6.98 14.92
CA VAL A 682 0.73 8.20 15.32
C VAL A 682 2.23 8.07 15.07
N LEU A 683 2.86 6.94 15.43
CA LEU A 683 4.28 6.71 15.22
C LEU A 683 4.64 6.71 13.73
N LYS A 684 3.80 6.06 12.93
CA LYS A 684 3.90 6.07 11.47
C LYS A 684 3.78 7.49 10.90
N GLU A 685 2.83 8.30 11.38
CA GLU A 685 2.65 9.68 10.93
C GLU A 685 3.80 10.60 11.35
N LEU A 686 4.31 10.47 12.59
CA LEU A 686 5.46 11.24 13.07
C LEU A 686 6.72 10.93 12.27
N ARG A 687 6.95 9.66 11.91
CA ARG A 687 8.07 9.31 11.04
C ARG A 687 7.88 9.81 9.61
N ARG A 688 6.66 9.78 9.09
CA ARG A 688 6.36 10.40 7.80
C ARG A 688 6.73 11.89 7.81
N LYS A 689 6.34 12.63 8.86
CA LYS A 689 6.72 14.04 9.03
C LYS A 689 8.23 14.23 9.19
N ARG A 690 8.90 13.41 9.98
CA ARG A 690 10.36 13.49 10.18
C ARG A 690 11.15 13.13 8.92
N ALA A 691 10.65 12.22 8.10
CA ALA A 691 11.23 11.94 6.78
C ALA A 691 11.14 13.17 5.88
N LEU A 692 9.98 13.84 5.86
CA LEU A 692 9.79 15.10 5.13
C LEU A 692 10.69 16.22 5.67
N GLU A 693 10.85 16.35 6.99
CA GLU A 693 11.74 17.35 7.62
C GLU A 693 13.23 17.07 7.38
N LEU A 694 13.65 15.80 7.34
CA LEU A 694 15.02 15.41 7.01
C LEU A 694 15.32 15.63 5.53
N GLU A 695 14.35 15.40 4.65
CA GLU A 695 14.43 15.79 3.24
C GLU A 695 14.57 17.31 3.12
N GLU A 696 13.75 18.09 3.82
CA GLU A 696 13.79 19.56 3.80
C GLU A 696 15.12 20.13 4.34
N ASN A 697 15.68 19.55 5.41
CA ASN A 697 16.99 19.94 5.97
C ASN A 697 18.20 19.42 5.17
N SER A 698 18.01 18.40 4.32
CA SER A 698 19.07 17.94 3.40
C SER A 698 19.14 18.77 2.10
N ILE A 699 18.10 19.56 1.85
CA ILE A 699 17.97 20.48 0.71
C ILE A 699 18.46 21.89 1.10
N SER A 700 18.54 22.23 2.39
CA SER A 700 19.19 23.44 2.93
C SER A 700 20.67 23.24 3.17
#